data_AF-A0A6L9KG20-F1
#
_entry.id   AF-A0A6L9KG20-F1
#
_cell.length_a   1.000
_cell.length_b   1.000
_cell.length_c   1.000
_cell.angle_alpha   90.00
_cell.angle_beta   90.00
_cell.angle_gamma   90.00
#
_symmetry.space_group_name_H-M   'P 1'
#
loop_
_entity.id
_entity.type
_entity.pdbx_description
1 polymer ?
#
loop_
_entity_poly.entity_id
_entity_poly.type
_entity_poly.pdbx_seq_one_letter_code
_entity_poly.pdbx_strand_id
1 'polypeptide(L)'
;MLNPAVEVGEFTAVAGGFRLHGWLLAIWFAASFGVVFFAHDLQVIVAGWPLGYWFAAQGSVFVFIAIVAVFAWVANRRDGEIATVDVAYAAYKRRLHRRFATYVACLLLFLLALAVAERLGLKKMWVGSIFLFATVALYAVIGIYGRTSDASQYYVAGRSIPAVYNGMAVAADWMSAASFISMAGGLYLQGFSGTQTQPGGLVYVLGWTGGFCLVALLVAPYLRRLGLYTIPDFFGARFGGRWPRMIAAFAAVLCSFTYVVAQIYGVGLITSRLTGVQFEIGILLGLGGVLVCSFLGGMRAVTWTQVTQYVVLILAFLIPVSWLAYKQLGNPVAPFVYGQQLKKITELERQLVNSPAELQVIHEFARRAQDYERKLKSVEASLESERNAIKKRIRFLNEHQVDESMVVAARRELAALPKDAVSARERWTHAMQENLERAQPLGGMPAHAKPFAGDPQGSADDQKAFDVSRRNFLALMFCLMVGTAGLPHLLTRFYTTRTVAEARTSVAWSLFFIALLYLSAPALAVLVKFEIMSQLVGQNFDSLPIWIAQWAKVDPTLVSVSDVNGDHILQFAELKLGADIVMLATPELGGLPYVVSGLVAAGGLAAALSTADGLLLTIGNALAHDFFYRSGSSQSEAVRRVMLSKFALLLVALIAAYVAAQRPADILYLVSASFSLAGAAFVPVMVLGIFWRRTTRVAAVAGMIAGLGLTIYYMAVNAVALRHALGLSGTGLWFDIQPVSAGVFGVLVGFVVTVLISLLSQQDASPPG
;
A
#
# COMPACT_ATOMS: atom_id res chain seq x y z
N MET A 1 -0.40 -3.29 42.61
CA MET A 1 -1.77 -2.79 42.79
C MET A 1 -2.68 -3.64 41.93
N LEU A 2 -3.70 -4.22 42.55
CA LEU A 2 -4.61 -5.23 42.01
C LEU A 2 -5.23 -4.78 40.69
N ASN A 3 -5.29 -5.70 39.72
CA ASN A 3 -5.96 -5.55 38.44
C ASN A 3 -7.46 -5.32 38.71
N PRO A 4 -8.02 -4.11 38.54
CA PRO A 4 -9.46 -3.98 38.61
C PRO A 4 -10.00 -4.79 37.42
N ALA A 5 -10.96 -5.67 37.69
CA ALA A 5 -11.74 -6.28 36.62
C ALA A 5 -12.17 -5.15 35.68
N VAL A 6 -11.74 -5.21 34.42
CA VAL A 6 -12.21 -4.27 33.41
C VAL A 6 -13.70 -4.54 33.29
N GLU A 7 -14.53 -3.69 33.90
CA GLU A 7 -15.96 -3.65 33.60
C GLU A 7 -16.07 -3.43 32.09
N VAL A 8 -16.40 -4.51 31.38
CA VAL A 8 -16.74 -4.44 29.96
C VAL A 8 -18.01 -3.61 29.91
N GLY A 9 -17.94 -2.41 29.32
CA GLY A 9 -19.11 -1.55 29.23
C GLY A 9 -20.26 -2.28 28.54
N GLU A 10 -21.46 -2.22 29.12
CA GLU A 10 -22.66 -2.86 28.54
C GLU A 10 -22.85 -2.40 27.09
N PHE A 11 -23.03 -3.37 26.19
CA PHE A 11 -23.32 -3.07 24.80
C PHE A 11 -24.76 -2.57 24.66
N THR A 12 -24.96 -1.25 24.65
CA THR A 12 -26.22 -0.63 24.24
C THR A 12 -26.08 -0.08 22.83
N ALA A 13 -26.86 -0.58 21.86
CA ALA A 13 -26.84 0.00 20.51
C ALA A 13 -27.26 1.47 20.56
N VAL A 14 -26.52 2.29 19.82
CA VAL A 14 -26.58 3.76 19.87
C VAL A 14 -27.94 4.22 19.36
N ALA A 15 -28.74 4.82 20.26
CA ALA A 15 -30.00 5.46 19.92
C ALA A 15 -29.81 6.99 19.95
N GLY A 16 -29.98 7.66 18.80
CA GLY A 16 -29.84 9.11 18.65
C GLY A 16 -28.52 9.56 18.02
N GLY A 17 -28.58 10.59 17.15
CA GLY A 17 -27.43 11.11 16.39
C GLY A 17 -27.46 10.83 14.87
N PHE A 18 -28.47 10.11 14.37
CA PHE A 18 -28.59 9.73 12.95
C PHE A 18 -28.56 10.90 11.97
N ARG A 19 -29.06 12.09 12.35
CA ARG A 19 -29.09 13.25 11.43
C ARG A 19 -27.68 13.74 11.05
N LEU A 20 -26.74 13.82 12.01
CA LEU A 20 -25.37 14.27 11.72
C LEU A 20 -24.61 13.23 10.90
N HIS A 21 -24.72 11.96 11.27
CA HIS A 21 -24.09 10.86 10.53
C HIS A 21 -24.62 10.79 9.09
N GLY A 22 -25.95 10.86 8.90
CA GLY A 22 -26.57 10.84 7.58
C GLY A 22 -26.11 11.98 6.68
N TRP A 23 -26.08 13.22 7.19
CA TRP A 23 -25.59 14.37 6.41
C TRP A 23 -24.11 14.24 6.04
N LEU A 24 -23.25 13.86 7.00
CA LEU A 24 -21.82 13.71 6.73
C LEU A 24 -21.53 12.54 5.78
N LEU A 25 -22.28 11.43 5.88
CA LEU A 25 -22.19 10.31 4.94
C LEU A 25 -22.72 10.68 3.55
N ALA A 26 -23.74 11.52 3.45
CA ALA A 26 -24.22 12.03 2.17
C ALA A 26 -23.18 12.93 1.49
N ILE A 27 -22.55 13.85 2.25
CA ILE A 27 -21.44 14.68 1.75
C ILE A 27 -20.26 13.80 1.35
N TRP A 28 -19.90 12.82 2.18
CA TRP A 28 -18.86 11.84 1.88
C TRP A 28 -19.15 11.10 0.58
N PHE A 29 -20.37 10.59 0.37
CA PHE A 29 -20.77 9.88 -0.84
C PHE A 29 -20.73 10.78 -2.08
N ALA A 30 -21.24 12.01 -1.98
CA ALA A 30 -21.19 12.98 -3.07
C ALA A 30 -19.75 13.35 -3.45
N ALA A 31 -18.88 13.56 -2.45
CA ALA A 31 -17.47 13.92 -2.66
C ALA A 31 -16.57 12.72 -3.03
N SER A 32 -17.04 11.49 -2.86
CA SER A 32 -16.30 10.29 -3.27
C SER A 32 -16.82 9.77 -4.60
N PHE A 33 -18.04 9.24 -4.62
CA PHE A 33 -18.64 8.61 -5.79
C PHE A 33 -19.24 9.63 -6.75
N GLY A 34 -19.91 10.67 -6.24
CA GLY A 34 -20.61 11.65 -7.07
C GLY A 34 -19.68 12.37 -8.05
N VAL A 35 -18.70 13.12 -7.54
CA VAL A 35 -17.81 13.92 -8.39
C VAL A 35 -16.93 13.06 -9.31
N VAL A 36 -16.47 11.90 -8.83
CA VAL A 36 -15.66 10.97 -9.63
C VAL A 36 -16.47 10.34 -10.75
N PHE A 37 -17.73 10.00 -10.51
CA PHE A 37 -18.60 9.40 -11.53
C PHE A 37 -18.77 10.35 -12.73
N PHE A 38 -18.87 11.65 -12.48
CA PHE A 38 -18.97 12.71 -13.49
C PHE A 38 -17.60 13.31 -13.87
N ALA A 39 -16.48 12.68 -13.51
CA ALA A 39 -15.15 13.25 -13.78
C ALA A 39 -14.89 13.46 -15.28
N HIS A 40 -15.46 12.63 -16.15
CA HIS A 40 -15.39 12.81 -17.61
C HIS A 40 -16.03 14.11 -18.09
N ASP A 41 -17.15 14.52 -17.49
CA ASP A 41 -17.86 15.75 -17.87
C ASP A 41 -17.22 17.00 -17.22
N LEU A 42 -16.52 16.81 -16.10
CA LEU A 42 -15.87 17.87 -15.33
C LEU A 42 -14.44 18.17 -15.80
N GLN A 43 -14.24 18.42 -17.09
CA GLN A 43 -12.91 18.69 -17.68
C GLN A 43 -12.56 20.17 -17.81
N VAL A 44 -13.40 21.07 -17.27
CA VAL A 44 -13.10 22.51 -17.21
C VAL A 44 -11.80 22.74 -16.45
N ILE A 45 -10.89 23.52 -17.04
CA ILE A 45 -9.57 23.77 -16.46
C ILE A 45 -9.62 24.98 -15.52
N VAL A 46 -9.33 24.76 -14.24
CA VAL A 46 -9.25 25.80 -13.21
C VAL A 46 -7.86 25.79 -12.60
N ALA A 47 -7.17 26.95 -12.62
CA ALA A 47 -5.81 27.12 -12.09
C ALA A 47 -4.75 26.13 -12.64
N GLY A 48 -5.00 25.51 -13.80
CA GLY A 48 -4.10 24.54 -14.43
C GLY A 48 -4.59 23.09 -14.35
N TRP A 49 -5.56 22.76 -13.49
CA TRP A 49 -6.09 21.41 -13.38
C TRP A 49 -7.43 21.25 -14.10
N PRO A 50 -7.68 20.12 -14.78
CA PRO A 50 -9.05 19.67 -15.03
C PRO A 50 -9.79 19.49 -13.70
N LEU A 51 -11.00 20.02 -13.59
CA LEU A 51 -11.75 20.05 -12.33
C LEU A 51 -11.95 18.66 -11.71
N GLY A 52 -12.32 17.67 -12.53
CA GLY A 52 -12.47 16.28 -12.10
C GLY A 52 -11.16 15.67 -11.58
N TYR A 53 -10.04 15.96 -12.23
CA TYR A 53 -8.71 15.53 -11.78
C TYR A 53 -8.35 16.19 -10.44
N TRP A 54 -8.51 17.50 -10.31
CA TRP A 54 -8.21 18.21 -9.05
C TRP A 54 -9.04 17.69 -7.89
N PHE A 55 -10.33 17.44 -8.13
CA PHE A 55 -11.20 16.94 -7.09
C PHE A 55 -10.81 15.53 -6.64
N ALA A 56 -10.51 14.63 -7.59
CA ALA A 56 -10.04 13.29 -7.30
C ALA A 56 -8.67 13.25 -6.59
N ALA A 57 -7.76 14.15 -6.95
CA ALA A 57 -6.42 14.20 -6.38
C ALA A 57 -6.33 14.92 -5.03
N GLN A 58 -7.15 15.96 -4.82
CA GLN A 58 -7.02 16.87 -3.67
C GLN A 58 -8.36 17.28 -3.06
N GLY A 59 -9.32 17.69 -3.89
CA GLY A 59 -10.60 18.26 -3.43
C GLY A 59 -11.36 17.34 -2.46
N SER A 60 -11.53 16.07 -2.81
CA SER A 60 -12.19 15.08 -1.96
C SER A 60 -11.43 14.87 -0.64
N VAL A 61 -10.10 14.89 -0.65
CA VAL A 61 -9.28 14.73 0.57
C VAL A 61 -9.53 15.89 1.54
N PHE A 62 -9.61 17.13 1.05
CA PHE A 62 -9.97 18.27 1.89
C PHE A 62 -11.38 18.14 2.47
N VAL A 63 -12.35 17.66 1.68
CA VAL A 63 -13.70 17.39 2.17
C VAL A 63 -13.69 16.30 3.24
N PHE A 64 -12.90 15.23 3.07
CA PHE A 64 -12.79 14.16 4.07
C PHE A 64 -12.19 14.65 5.39
N ILE A 65 -11.14 15.49 5.34
CA ILE A 65 -10.57 16.13 6.53
C ILE A 65 -11.64 16.97 7.23
N ALA A 66 -12.40 17.77 6.48
CA ALA A 66 -13.47 18.59 7.02
C ALA A 66 -14.57 17.74 7.68
N ILE A 67 -14.99 16.63 7.05
CA ILE A 67 -15.99 15.71 7.60
C ILE A 67 -15.54 15.17 8.95
N VAL A 68 -14.31 14.64 9.04
CA VAL A 68 -13.78 14.05 10.27
C VAL A 68 -13.58 15.12 11.35
N ALA A 69 -13.07 16.30 10.99
CA ALA A 69 -12.85 17.40 11.93
C ALA A 69 -14.18 17.95 12.48
N VAL A 70 -15.17 18.19 11.62
CA VAL A 70 -16.52 18.64 12.00
C VAL A 70 -17.19 17.59 12.87
N PHE A 71 -17.11 16.31 12.50
CA PHE A 71 -17.65 15.23 13.32
C PHE A 71 -17.05 15.21 14.73
N ALA A 72 -15.72 15.23 14.83
CA ALA A 72 -15.03 15.24 16.11
C ALA A 72 -15.42 16.47 16.94
N TRP A 73 -15.47 17.65 16.34
CA TRP A 73 -15.83 18.89 17.03
C TRP A 73 -17.27 18.92 17.52
N VAL A 74 -18.26 18.59 16.67
CA VAL A 74 -19.68 18.57 17.05
C VAL A 74 -19.94 17.49 18.10
N ALA A 75 -19.41 16.28 17.91
CA ALA A 75 -19.65 15.16 18.82
C ALA A 75 -19.01 15.41 20.19
N ASN A 76 -17.79 15.96 20.23
CA ASN A 76 -17.12 16.28 21.50
C ASN A 76 -17.84 17.40 22.27
N ARG A 77 -18.41 18.39 21.57
CA ARG A 77 -19.23 19.43 22.21
C ARG A 77 -20.54 18.89 22.79
N ARG A 78 -21.19 17.94 22.10
CA ARG A 78 -22.46 17.33 22.54
C ARG A 78 -22.29 16.41 23.74
N ASP A 79 -21.23 15.62 23.76
CA ASP A 79 -20.97 14.66 24.84
C ASP A 79 -20.63 15.37 26.16
N GLY A 80 -20.39 16.68 26.13
CA GLY A 80 -20.29 17.50 27.35
C GLY A 80 -19.20 17.02 28.31
N GLU A 81 -18.18 16.30 27.82
CA GLU A 81 -17.00 15.93 28.61
C GLU A 81 -16.33 17.23 29.06
N ILE A 82 -16.77 17.75 30.21
CA ILE A 82 -16.04 18.75 30.98
C ILE A 82 -14.74 18.04 31.32
N ALA A 83 -13.69 18.34 30.57
CA ALA A 83 -12.37 17.86 30.87
C ALA A 83 -12.02 18.37 32.26
N THR A 84 -12.23 17.55 33.29
CA THR A 84 -11.57 17.73 34.58
C THR A 84 -10.10 17.83 34.22
N VAL A 85 -9.50 19.01 34.39
CA VAL A 85 -8.12 19.26 33.99
C VAL A 85 -7.26 18.39 34.89
N ASP A 86 -6.94 17.19 34.41
CA ASP A 86 -6.01 16.29 35.07
C ASP A 86 -4.63 16.95 34.96
N VAL A 87 -4.25 17.66 36.02
CA VAL A 87 -2.99 18.43 36.09
C VAL A 87 -1.79 17.52 35.84
N ALA A 88 -1.84 16.26 36.30
CA ALA A 88 -0.78 15.28 36.09
C ALA A 88 -0.67 14.90 34.60
N TYR A 89 -1.81 14.69 33.93
CA TYR A 89 -1.86 14.43 32.50
C TYR A 89 -1.40 15.64 31.66
N ALA A 90 -1.80 16.85 32.03
CA ALA A 90 -1.33 18.07 31.37
C ALA A 90 0.19 18.28 31.54
N ALA A 91 0.74 17.97 32.71
CA ALA A 91 2.19 17.98 32.94
C ALA A 91 2.92 16.88 32.14
N TYR A 92 2.35 15.68 32.08
CA TYR A 92 2.84 14.58 31.24
C TYR A 92 2.91 15.00 29.76
N LYS A 93 1.82 15.57 29.21
CA LYS A 93 1.75 16.07 27.84
C LYS A 93 2.80 17.15 27.55
N ARG A 94 3.01 18.11 28.46
CA ARG A 94 4.07 19.13 28.32
C ARG A 94 5.48 18.53 28.29
N ARG A 95 5.78 17.55 29.15
CA ARG A 95 7.08 16.84 29.12
C ARG A 95 7.28 16.12 27.80
N LEU A 96 6.22 15.51 27.28
CA LEU A 96 6.26 14.78 26.02
C LEU A 96 6.50 15.71 24.82
N HIS A 97 5.81 16.84 24.73
CA HIS A 97 6.05 17.85 23.69
C HIS A 97 7.50 18.32 23.67
N ARG A 98 8.10 18.59 24.84
CA ARG A 98 9.51 18.96 24.94
C ARG A 98 10.45 17.86 24.45
N ARG A 99 10.24 16.61 24.87
CA ARG A 99 11.04 15.46 24.39
C ARG A 99 10.93 15.27 22.88
N PHE A 100 9.71 15.41 22.35
CA PHE A 100 9.47 15.31 20.91
C PHE A 100 10.17 16.44 20.14
N ALA A 101 10.08 17.69 20.62
CA ALA A 101 10.78 18.82 20.02
C ALA A 101 12.31 18.63 20.04
N THR A 102 12.88 18.14 21.15
CA THR A 102 14.30 17.78 21.24
C THR A 102 14.66 16.69 20.23
N TYR A 103 13.84 15.65 20.10
CA TYR A 103 14.05 14.58 19.11
C TYR A 103 14.09 15.14 17.68
N VAL A 104 13.10 15.96 17.30
CA VAL A 104 13.04 16.59 15.96
C VAL A 104 14.28 17.46 15.73
N ALA A 105 14.70 18.26 16.71
CA ALA A 105 15.91 19.07 16.61
C ALA A 105 17.17 18.21 16.42
N CYS A 106 17.33 17.13 17.20
CA CYS A 106 18.45 16.20 17.05
C CYS A 106 18.45 15.52 15.67
N LEU A 107 17.28 15.14 15.14
CA LEU A 107 17.16 14.56 13.81
C LEU A 107 17.61 15.56 12.74
N LEU A 108 17.12 16.80 12.79
CA LEU A 108 17.51 17.85 11.83
C LEU A 108 19.01 18.15 11.90
N LEU A 109 19.59 18.20 13.10
CA LEU A 109 21.04 18.35 13.28
C LEU A 109 21.82 17.15 12.72
N PHE A 110 21.32 15.94 12.92
CA PHE A 110 21.92 14.73 12.34
C PHE A 110 21.91 14.75 10.80
N LEU A 111 20.78 15.16 10.19
CA LEU A 111 20.68 15.34 8.74
C LEU A 111 21.67 16.38 8.23
N LEU A 112 21.78 17.51 8.93
CA LEU A 112 22.72 18.57 8.58
C LEU A 112 24.18 18.10 8.70
N ALA A 113 24.51 17.39 9.77
CA ALA A 113 25.84 16.84 9.99
C ALA A 113 26.25 15.85 8.90
N LEU A 114 25.33 14.95 8.50
CA LEU A 114 25.56 14.04 7.37
C LEU A 114 25.71 14.79 6.04
N ALA A 115 24.90 15.83 5.80
CA ALA A 115 25.01 16.67 4.61
C ALA A 115 26.35 17.41 4.52
N VAL A 116 26.87 17.91 5.65
CA VAL A 116 28.20 18.51 5.73
C VAL A 116 29.29 17.45 5.51
N ALA A 117 29.17 16.27 6.14
CA ALA A 117 30.15 15.19 5.98
C ALA A 117 30.22 14.69 4.53
N GLU A 118 29.09 14.58 3.82
CA GLU A 118 29.07 14.26 2.39
C GLU A 118 29.84 15.31 1.58
N ARG A 119 29.61 16.60 1.84
CA ARG A 119 30.34 17.69 1.18
C ARG A 119 31.84 17.68 1.47
N LEU A 120 32.26 17.18 2.63
CA LEU A 120 33.66 16.99 3.01
C LEU A 120 34.29 15.73 2.41
N GLY A 121 33.57 14.98 1.57
CA GLY A 121 34.08 13.82 0.83
C GLY A 121 33.76 12.45 1.44
N LEU A 122 32.83 12.36 2.40
CA LEU A 122 32.38 11.07 2.92
C LEU A 122 31.71 10.26 1.79
N LYS A 123 32.22 9.04 1.52
CA LYS A 123 31.68 8.20 0.44
C LYS A 123 30.20 7.89 0.66
N LYS A 124 29.42 7.92 -0.43
CA LYS A 124 27.97 7.67 -0.44
C LYS A 124 27.56 6.40 0.33
N MET A 125 28.27 5.30 0.15
CA MET A 125 28.00 4.03 0.86
C MET A 125 28.03 4.17 2.39
N TRP A 126 28.95 4.98 2.95
CA TRP A 126 29.04 5.23 4.38
C TRP A 126 27.90 6.12 4.88
N VAL A 127 27.51 7.15 4.11
CA VAL A 127 26.34 7.98 4.42
C VAL A 127 25.08 7.11 4.55
N GLY A 128 24.83 6.25 3.55
CA GLY A 128 23.67 5.35 3.56
C GLY A 128 23.69 4.37 4.74
N SER A 129 24.86 3.78 5.02
CA SER A 129 25.03 2.82 6.11
C SER A 129 24.87 3.48 7.50
N ILE A 130 25.50 4.64 7.74
CA ILE A 130 25.36 5.38 9.01
C ILE A 130 23.90 5.73 9.25
N PHE A 131 23.19 6.21 8.23
CA PHE A 131 21.78 6.55 8.34
C PHE A 131 20.92 5.33 8.70
N LEU A 132 21.11 4.22 7.97
CA LEU A 132 20.39 2.97 8.19
C LEU A 132 20.61 2.44 9.62
N PHE A 133 21.87 2.29 10.04
CA PHE A 133 22.17 1.77 11.37
C PHE A 133 21.71 2.72 12.48
N ALA A 134 21.86 4.05 12.31
CA ALA A 134 21.40 5.02 13.30
C ALA A 134 19.87 4.97 13.49
N THR A 135 19.11 4.86 12.40
CA THR A 135 17.64 4.79 12.46
C THR A 135 17.15 3.47 13.07
N VAL A 136 17.67 2.33 12.62
CA VAL A 136 17.33 1.02 13.21
C VAL A 136 17.74 0.96 14.69
N ALA A 137 18.92 1.46 15.04
CA ALA A 137 19.37 1.51 16.44
C ALA A 137 18.47 2.40 17.30
N LEU A 138 18.05 3.57 16.80
CA LEU A 138 17.11 4.44 17.49
C LEU A 138 15.78 3.71 17.77
N TYR A 139 15.23 3.02 16.77
CA TYR A 139 13.98 2.26 16.93
C TYR A 139 14.14 1.11 17.92
N ALA A 140 15.27 0.39 17.86
CA ALA A 140 15.58 -0.67 18.82
C ALA A 140 15.72 -0.13 20.26
N VAL A 141 16.37 1.02 20.46
CA VAL A 141 16.48 1.66 21.78
C VAL A 141 15.11 2.06 22.33
N ILE A 142 14.23 2.64 21.50
CA ILE A 142 12.86 2.94 21.90
C ILE A 142 12.10 1.65 22.23
N GLY A 143 12.29 0.59 21.43
CA GLY A 143 11.74 -0.75 21.65
C GLY A 143 12.12 -1.34 23.01
N ILE A 144 13.40 -1.31 23.33
CA ILE A 144 13.97 -1.81 24.59
C ILE A 144 13.47 -0.98 25.78
N TYR A 145 13.48 0.35 25.67
CA TYR A 145 13.03 1.23 26.75
C TYR A 145 11.50 1.18 26.96
N GLY A 146 10.75 0.87 25.90
CA GLY A 146 9.30 0.67 25.92
C GLY A 146 8.85 -0.72 26.37
N ARG A 147 9.78 -1.62 26.73
CA ARG A 147 9.48 -3.00 27.14
C ARG A 147 8.53 -3.06 28.33
N THR A 148 7.49 -3.88 28.20
CA THR A 148 6.48 -4.08 29.24
C THR A 148 6.01 -5.53 29.31
N SER A 149 5.73 -6.01 30.53
CA SER A 149 5.07 -7.28 30.81
C SER A 149 3.60 -7.12 31.24
N ASP A 150 3.15 -5.89 31.49
CA ASP A 150 1.76 -5.58 31.83
C ASP A 150 0.88 -5.67 30.57
N ALA A 151 -0.22 -6.43 30.66
CA ALA A 151 -1.14 -6.67 29.55
C ALA A 151 -1.79 -5.38 29.02
N SER A 152 -2.19 -4.45 29.89
CA SER A 152 -2.81 -3.18 29.48
C SER A 152 -1.82 -2.29 28.71
N GLN A 153 -0.55 -2.30 29.13
CA GLN A 153 0.53 -1.58 28.44
C GLN A 153 0.91 -2.29 27.13
N TYR A 154 0.90 -3.62 27.12
CA TYR A 154 1.26 -4.44 25.98
C TYR A 154 0.21 -4.36 24.86
N TYR A 155 -1.08 -4.44 25.17
CA TYR A 155 -2.15 -4.48 24.16
C TYR A 155 -2.73 -3.12 23.81
N VAL A 156 -2.77 -2.14 24.74
CA VAL A 156 -3.45 -0.84 24.51
C VAL A 156 -2.64 0.36 25.02
N ALA A 157 -1.32 0.19 25.23
CA ALA A 157 -0.43 1.25 25.69
C ALA A 157 -0.91 1.99 26.96
N GLY A 158 -1.64 1.28 27.83
CA GLY A 158 -2.19 1.85 29.07
C GLY A 158 -3.19 2.99 28.87
N ARG A 159 -3.78 3.15 27.68
CA ARG A 159 -4.79 4.18 27.37
C ARG A 159 -4.33 5.60 27.68
N SER A 160 -3.05 5.88 27.44
CA SER A 160 -2.39 7.11 27.88
C SER A 160 -1.87 7.98 26.74
N ILE A 161 -2.00 7.52 25.49
CA ILE A 161 -1.41 8.19 24.33
C ILE A 161 -2.26 9.40 23.93
N PRO A 162 -1.70 10.62 23.91
CA PRO A 162 -2.46 11.80 23.48
C PRO A 162 -2.83 11.74 22.00
N ALA A 163 -3.97 12.32 21.65
CA ALA A 163 -4.58 12.24 20.32
C ALA A 163 -3.62 12.61 19.16
N VAL A 164 -2.75 13.61 19.31
CA VAL A 164 -1.79 14.01 18.26
C VAL A 164 -0.77 12.91 17.97
N TYR A 165 -0.22 12.31 19.03
CA TYR A 165 0.79 11.26 18.91
C TYR A 165 0.19 9.94 18.46
N ASN A 166 -1.02 9.62 18.93
CA ASN A 166 -1.75 8.49 18.36
C ASN A 166 -2.08 8.74 16.88
N GLY A 167 -2.41 10.00 16.52
CA GLY A 167 -2.57 10.46 15.16
C GLY A 167 -1.35 10.15 14.28
N MET A 168 -0.15 10.57 14.73
CA MET A 168 1.12 10.27 14.05
C MET A 168 1.43 8.78 13.98
N ALA A 169 1.18 8.02 15.06
CA ALA A 169 1.42 6.58 15.08
C ALA A 169 0.52 5.86 14.08
N VAL A 170 -0.78 6.18 14.04
CA VAL A 170 -1.72 5.67 13.04
C VAL A 170 -1.30 6.08 11.63
N ALA A 171 -0.83 7.32 11.45
CA ALA A 171 -0.35 7.77 10.15
C ALA A 171 0.90 7.02 9.70
N ALA A 172 1.87 6.75 10.58
CA ALA A 172 3.01 5.90 10.25
C ALA A 172 2.58 4.46 9.95
N ASP A 173 1.76 3.85 10.81
CA ASP A 173 1.19 2.51 10.62
C ASP A 173 0.47 2.39 9.27
N TRP A 174 -0.20 3.47 8.84
CA TRP A 174 -0.87 3.61 7.54
C TRP A 174 0.08 3.83 6.37
N MET A 175 1.15 4.61 6.58
CA MET A 175 2.15 4.96 5.59
C MET A 175 3.06 3.76 5.32
N SER A 176 2.50 2.72 4.72
CA SER A 176 3.17 1.46 4.40
C SER A 176 4.02 1.57 3.14
N ALA A 177 4.76 0.50 2.82
CA ALA A 177 5.48 0.35 1.55
C ALA A 177 4.62 0.70 0.33
N ALA A 178 3.33 0.32 0.32
CA ALA A 178 2.42 0.63 -0.78
C ALA A 178 2.21 2.13 -0.96
N SER A 179 2.00 2.86 0.14
CA SER A 179 1.69 4.28 0.07
C SER A 179 2.92 5.15 -0.15
N PHE A 180 4.06 4.81 0.47
CA PHE A 180 5.28 5.59 0.39
C PHE A 180 6.09 5.26 -0.87
N ILE A 181 6.28 3.97 -1.18
CA ILE A 181 7.15 3.52 -2.27
C ILE A 181 6.34 3.48 -3.57
N SER A 182 5.18 2.81 -3.56
CA SER A 182 4.48 2.42 -4.78
C SER A 182 3.43 3.40 -5.27
N MET A 183 2.76 4.17 -4.40
CA MET A 183 1.60 4.98 -4.81
C MET A 183 1.94 6.04 -5.86
N ALA A 184 3.04 6.77 -5.67
CA ALA A 184 3.47 7.78 -6.63
C ALA A 184 3.84 7.16 -7.99
N GLY A 185 4.48 5.98 -7.99
CA GLY A 185 4.77 5.27 -9.23
C GLY A 185 3.55 4.59 -9.85
N GLY A 186 2.62 4.10 -9.03
CA GLY A 186 1.30 3.65 -9.48
C GLY A 186 0.57 4.77 -10.20
N LEU A 187 0.52 5.98 -9.62
CA LEU A 187 -0.04 7.18 -10.25
C LEU A 187 0.71 7.60 -11.53
N TYR A 188 2.04 7.47 -11.55
CA TYR A 188 2.84 7.71 -12.75
C TYR A 188 2.42 6.77 -13.89
N LEU A 189 2.28 5.47 -13.58
CA LEU A 189 1.95 4.41 -14.55
C LEU A 189 0.47 4.36 -14.92
N GLN A 190 -0.43 4.72 -14.00
CA GLN A 190 -1.87 4.48 -14.13
C GLN A 190 -2.68 5.78 -14.35
N GLY A 191 -2.09 6.96 -14.16
CA GLY A 191 -2.78 8.23 -14.34
C GLY A 191 -3.99 8.38 -13.41
N PHE A 192 -5.14 8.77 -13.95
CA PHE A 192 -6.37 8.93 -13.17
C PHE A 192 -6.96 7.60 -12.72
N SER A 193 -7.32 6.68 -13.64
CA SER A 193 -8.08 5.45 -13.33
C SER A 193 -7.35 4.12 -13.52
N GLY A 194 -6.14 4.14 -14.07
CA GLY A 194 -5.45 2.94 -14.51
C GLY A 194 -6.03 2.36 -15.80
N THR A 195 -5.69 1.10 -16.05
CA THR A 195 -6.08 0.36 -17.25
C THR A 195 -7.26 -0.57 -16.95
N GLN A 196 -7.79 -1.24 -17.98
CA GLN A 196 -8.89 -2.19 -17.80
C GLN A 196 -8.49 -3.41 -16.95
N THR A 197 -7.20 -3.80 -16.99
CA THR A 197 -6.65 -4.96 -16.28
C THR A 197 -6.06 -4.57 -14.92
N GLN A 198 -5.56 -3.35 -14.79
CA GLN A 198 -4.99 -2.80 -13.56
C GLN A 198 -5.71 -1.51 -13.18
N PRO A 199 -6.89 -1.60 -12.54
CA PRO A 199 -7.53 -0.43 -11.98
C PRO A 199 -6.69 0.14 -10.86
N GLY A 200 -6.54 1.45 -10.87
CA GLY A 200 -5.54 2.10 -10.03
C GLY A 200 -5.46 3.60 -10.28
N GLY A 201 -4.39 4.25 -9.84
CA GLY A 201 -4.23 5.70 -9.94
C GLY A 201 -4.83 6.44 -8.75
N LEU A 202 -5.64 7.48 -9.00
CA LEU A 202 -6.19 8.36 -7.96
C LEU A 202 -7.16 7.63 -7.00
N VAL A 203 -7.60 6.43 -7.37
CA VAL A 203 -8.37 5.54 -6.50
C VAL A 203 -7.66 5.24 -5.19
N TYR A 204 -6.33 5.15 -5.18
CA TYR A 204 -5.57 4.90 -3.96
C TYR A 204 -5.64 6.10 -3.02
N VAL A 205 -5.57 7.32 -3.55
CA VAL A 205 -5.71 8.55 -2.74
C VAL A 205 -7.12 8.66 -2.17
N LEU A 206 -8.13 8.50 -3.03
CA LEU A 206 -9.55 8.62 -2.66
C LEU A 206 -10.02 7.50 -1.74
N GLY A 207 -9.75 6.26 -2.11
CA GLY A 207 -10.24 5.06 -1.43
C GLY A 207 -9.76 5.00 0.01
N TRP A 208 -8.46 5.20 0.20
CA TRP A 208 -7.82 5.17 1.51
C TRP A 208 -8.23 6.34 2.41
N THR A 209 -8.21 7.58 1.90
CA THR A 209 -8.61 8.75 2.72
C THR A 209 -10.11 8.78 3.00
N GLY A 210 -10.94 8.37 2.03
CA GLY A 210 -12.38 8.23 2.21
C GLY A 210 -12.75 7.16 3.24
N GLY A 211 -11.94 6.11 3.36
CA GLY A 211 -12.09 5.09 4.39
C GLY A 211 -11.94 5.60 5.81
N PHE A 212 -11.08 6.60 6.05
CA PHE A 212 -10.95 7.24 7.38
C PHE A 212 -12.21 7.99 7.81
N CYS A 213 -13.02 8.47 6.86
CA CYS A 213 -14.35 9.01 7.19
C CYS A 213 -15.24 7.91 7.76
N LEU A 214 -15.23 6.71 7.18
CA LEU A 214 -15.98 5.57 7.69
C LEU A 214 -15.46 5.11 9.05
N VAL A 215 -14.14 5.06 9.24
CA VAL A 215 -13.52 4.78 10.54
C VAL A 215 -14.02 5.78 11.60
N ALA A 216 -13.96 7.08 11.31
CA ALA A 216 -14.37 8.14 12.22
C ALA A 216 -15.86 8.05 12.58
N LEU A 217 -16.72 7.91 11.56
CA LEU A 217 -18.17 8.02 11.69
C LEU A 217 -18.83 6.73 12.18
N LEU A 218 -18.28 5.55 11.84
CA LEU A 218 -18.96 4.27 12.04
C LEU A 218 -18.27 3.32 13.02
N VAL A 219 -16.97 3.48 13.27
CA VAL A 219 -16.17 2.43 13.94
C VAL A 219 -15.42 2.94 15.18
N ALA A 220 -14.42 3.80 15.01
CA ALA A 220 -13.44 4.15 16.04
C ALA A 220 -14.03 4.60 17.40
N PRO A 221 -14.98 5.56 17.47
CA PRO A 221 -15.50 6.01 18.76
C PRO A 221 -16.32 4.94 19.48
N TYR A 222 -17.03 4.08 18.72
CA TYR A 222 -17.89 3.05 19.27
C TYR A 222 -17.09 1.88 19.80
N LEU A 223 -16.04 1.47 19.06
CA LEU A 223 -15.09 0.49 19.58
C LEU A 223 -14.45 1.01 20.86
N ARG A 224 -13.96 2.26 20.90
CA ARG A 224 -13.28 2.80 22.08
C ARG A 224 -14.14 2.76 23.35
N ARG A 225 -15.46 2.92 23.24
CA ARG A 225 -16.41 2.84 24.38
C ARG A 225 -16.41 1.47 25.05
N LEU A 226 -16.15 0.39 24.31
CA LEU A 226 -16.22 -0.99 24.82
C LEU A 226 -14.98 -1.39 25.63
N GLY A 227 -13.87 -0.65 25.51
CA GLY A 227 -12.66 -0.92 26.30
C GLY A 227 -12.04 -2.30 26.03
N LEU A 228 -12.13 -2.80 24.80
CA LEU A 228 -11.61 -4.10 24.38
C LEU A 228 -10.11 -4.04 24.01
N TYR A 229 -9.49 -5.20 23.79
CA TYR A 229 -8.08 -5.33 23.39
C TYR A 229 -7.92 -5.63 21.90
N THR A 230 -8.78 -6.50 21.34
CA THR A 230 -8.72 -6.90 19.93
C THR A 230 -10.03 -6.65 19.19
N ILE A 231 -10.01 -6.79 17.87
CA ILE A 231 -11.23 -6.77 17.05
C ILE A 231 -12.04 -8.06 17.21
N PRO A 232 -11.43 -9.27 17.26
CA PRO A 232 -12.15 -10.48 17.64
C PRO A 232 -12.90 -10.39 18.98
N ASP A 233 -12.37 -9.65 19.95
CA ASP A 233 -13.08 -9.39 21.22
C ASP A 233 -14.42 -8.68 21.01
N PHE A 234 -14.51 -7.76 20.03
CA PHE A 234 -15.77 -7.08 19.72
C PHE A 234 -16.83 -8.08 19.27
N PHE A 235 -16.49 -8.99 18.36
CA PHE A 235 -17.41 -10.02 17.89
C PHE A 235 -17.80 -10.99 19.00
N GLY A 236 -16.86 -11.31 19.89
CA GLY A 236 -17.13 -12.11 21.08
C GLY A 236 -18.08 -11.43 22.06
N ALA A 237 -17.83 -10.16 22.39
CA ALA A 237 -18.64 -9.39 23.32
C ALA A 237 -20.05 -9.09 22.76
N ARG A 238 -20.15 -8.73 21.48
CA ARG A 238 -21.44 -8.34 20.86
C ARG A 238 -22.36 -9.52 20.57
N PHE A 239 -21.82 -10.65 20.10
CA PHE A 239 -22.62 -11.78 19.62
C PHE A 239 -22.55 -13.00 20.53
N GLY A 240 -21.55 -13.08 21.42
CA GLY A 240 -21.29 -14.24 22.26
C GLY A 240 -20.88 -15.48 21.46
N GLY A 241 -20.61 -16.57 22.17
CA GLY A 241 -20.20 -17.85 21.57
C GLY A 241 -18.77 -17.83 21.02
N ARG A 242 -18.31 -19.00 20.53
CA ARG A 242 -16.92 -19.16 20.06
C ARG A 242 -16.69 -18.71 18.63
N TRP A 243 -17.69 -18.91 17.77
CA TRP A 243 -17.51 -18.84 16.32
C TRP A 243 -17.30 -17.42 15.78
N PRO A 244 -18.06 -16.38 16.20
CA PRO A 244 -17.81 -15.01 15.73
C PRO A 244 -16.39 -14.55 16.00
N ARG A 245 -15.87 -14.83 17.20
CA ARG A 245 -14.50 -14.50 17.61
C ARG A 245 -13.46 -15.28 16.79
N MET A 246 -13.63 -16.60 16.62
CA MET A 246 -12.69 -17.43 15.86
C MET A 246 -12.62 -17.04 14.37
N ILE A 247 -13.76 -16.75 13.75
CA ILE A 247 -13.81 -16.32 12.35
C ILE A 247 -13.16 -14.94 12.20
N ALA A 248 -13.42 -14.01 13.15
CA ALA A 248 -12.76 -12.71 13.17
C ALA A 248 -11.24 -12.84 13.33
N ALA A 249 -10.77 -13.75 14.19
CA ALA A 249 -9.35 -13.99 14.39
C ALA A 249 -8.69 -14.60 13.14
N PHE A 250 -9.32 -15.58 12.50
CA PHE A 250 -8.85 -16.13 11.23
C PHE A 250 -8.77 -15.07 10.14
N ALA A 251 -9.84 -14.26 9.98
CA ALA A 251 -9.87 -13.18 9.01
C ALA A 251 -8.77 -12.15 9.27
N ALA A 252 -8.50 -11.84 10.55
CA ALA A 252 -7.47 -10.87 10.93
C ALA A 252 -6.08 -11.37 10.59
N VAL A 253 -5.80 -12.66 10.83
CA VAL A 253 -4.54 -13.30 10.42
C VAL A 253 -4.43 -13.31 8.91
N LEU A 254 -5.47 -13.72 8.19
CA LEU A 254 -5.45 -13.82 6.73
C LEU A 254 -5.17 -12.47 6.05
N CYS A 255 -5.94 -11.43 6.38
CA CYS A 255 -5.74 -10.10 5.77
C CYS A 255 -4.39 -9.49 6.17
N SER A 256 -3.97 -9.67 7.43
CA SER A 256 -2.69 -9.13 7.91
C SER A 256 -1.50 -9.86 7.30
N PHE A 257 -1.63 -11.16 7.03
CA PHE A 257 -0.61 -11.95 6.36
C PHE A 257 -0.41 -11.50 4.91
N THR A 258 -1.49 -11.34 4.14
CA THR A 258 -1.40 -10.83 2.76
C THR A 258 -0.73 -9.45 2.71
N TYR A 259 -1.05 -8.59 3.67
CA TYR A 259 -0.45 -7.25 3.75
C TYR A 259 1.04 -7.29 4.16
N VAL A 260 1.42 -8.11 5.15
CA VAL A 260 2.79 -8.13 5.68
C VAL A 260 3.81 -8.63 4.65
N VAL A 261 3.41 -9.54 3.74
CA VAL A 261 4.24 -9.98 2.60
C VAL A 261 4.68 -8.78 1.76
N ALA A 262 3.76 -7.87 1.44
CA ALA A 262 4.07 -6.65 0.68
C ALA A 262 5.04 -5.72 1.42
N GLN A 263 4.95 -5.69 2.76
CA GLN A 263 5.87 -4.88 3.58
C GLN A 263 7.27 -5.47 3.59
N ILE A 264 7.39 -6.79 3.76
CA ILE A 264 8.68 -7.48 3.77
C ILE A 264 9.37 -7.37 2.40
N TYR A 265 8.62 -7.43 1.30
CA TYR A 265 9.16 -7.15 -0.03
C TYR A 265 9.76 -5.73 -0.11
N GLY A 266 9.02 -4.71 0.34
CA GLY A 266 9.52 -3.33 0.40
C GLY A 266 10.77 -3.16 1.28
N VAL A 267 10.81 -3.84 2.42
CA VAL A 267 12.00 -3.90 3.30
C VAL A 267 13.20 -4.49 2.55
N GLY A 268 13.01 -5.60 1.84
CA GLY A 268 14.05 -6.26 1.03
C GLY A 268 14.62 -5.34 -0.04
N LEU A 269 13.73 -4.66 -0.78
CA LEU A 269 14.10 -3.74 -1.86
C LEU A 269 14.95 -2.57 -1.36
N ILE A 270 14.55 -1.97 -0.24
CA ILE A 270 15.26 -0.79 0.29
C ILE A 270 16.59 -1.20 0.93
N THR A 271 16.60 -2.32 1.66
CA THR A 271 17.81 -2.80 2.32
C THR A 271 18.87 -3.19 1.30
N SER A 272 18.50 -3.85 0.20
CA SER A 272 19.42 -4.19 -0.89
C SER A 272 19.98 -2.93 -1.57
N ARG A 273 19.14 -1.90 -1.78
CA ARG A 273 19.59 -0.61 -2.33
C ARG A 273 20.59 0.12 -1.45
N LEU A 274 20.36 0.15 -0.13
CA LEU A 274 21.18 0.90 0.82
C LEU A 274 22.52 0.22 1.12
N THR A 275 22.51 -1.11 1.22
CA THR A 275 23.69 -1.89 1.65
C THR A 275 24.44 -2.52 0.49
N GLY A 276 23.80 -2.68 -0.68
CA GLY A 276 24.34 -3.39 -1.84
C GLY A 276 24.31 -4.91 -1.72
N VAL A 277 23.65 -5.46 -0.68
CA VAL A 277 23.48 -6.91 -0.52
C VAL A 277 22.38 -7.45 -1.44
N GLN A 278 22.38 -8.76 -1.66
CA GLN A 278 21.31 -9.43 -2.42
C GLN A 278 19.94 -9.25 -1.76
N PHE A 279 18.89 -9.26 -2.58
CA PHE A 279 17.51 -9.01 -2.15
C PHE A 279 17.07 -9.90 -0.98
N GLU A 280 17.38 -11.19 -1.03
CA GLU A 280 17.03 -12.18 -0.01
C GLU A 280 17.73 -11.88 1.33
N ILE A 281 19.00 -11.47 1.28
CA ILE A 281 19.77 -11.06 2.46
C ILE A 281 19.16 -9.76 3.03
N GLY A 282 18.76 -8.84 2.14
CA GLY A 282 18.08 -7.60 2.52
C GLY A 282 16.79 -7.86 3.29
N ILE A 283 15.98 -8.83 2.84
CA ILE A 283 14.77 -9.28 3.55
C ILE A 283 15.12 -9.75 4.97
N LEU A 284 16.11 -10.64 5.12
CA LEU A 284 16.45 -11.20 6.43
C LEU A 284 16.99 -10.15 7.40
N LEU A 285 17.85 -9.24 6.92
CA LEU A 285 18.38 -8.14 7.72
C LEU A 285 17.28 -7.20 8.21
N GLY A 286 16.40 -6.79 7.30
CA GLY A 286 15.31 -5.88 7.66
C GLY A 286 14.25 -6.54 8.53
N LEU A 287 13.96 -7.83 8.31
CA LEU A 287 13.12 -8.64 9.20
C LEU A 287 13.69 -8.66 10.62
N GLY A 288 15.00 -8.82 10.77
CA GLY A 288 15.67 -8.72 12.08
C GLY A 288 15.34 -7.41 12.81
N GLY A 289 15.31 -6.29 12.11
CA GLY A 289 14.91 -4.99 12.65
C GLY A 289 13.46 -4.93 13.13
N VAL A 290 12.52 -5.43 12.32
CA VAL A 290 11.09 -5.57 12.68
C VAL A 290 10.97 -6.39 13.98
N LEU A 291 11.60 -7.57 14.01
CA LEU A 291 11.46 -8.49 15.13
C LEU A 291 12.05 -7.90 16.43
N VAL A 292 13.18 -7.20 16.39
CA VAL A 292 13.75 -6.56 17.58
C VAL A 292 12.78 -5.54 18.18
N CYS A 293 12.16 -4.70 17.35
CA CYS A 293 11.24 -3.66 17.82
C CYS A 293 9.90 -4.26 18.29
N SER A 294 9.35 -5.21 17.54
CA SER A 294 8.06 -5.84 17.82
C SER A 294 8.09 -6.80 19.02
N PHE A 295 9.16 -7.60 19.20
CA PHE A 295 9.20 -8.64 20.25
C PHE A 295 9.32 -8.07 21.66
N LEU A 296 9.92 -6.88 21.80
CA LEU A 296 10.35 -6.38 23.09
C LEU A 296 9.28 -5.54 23.81
N GLY A 297 8.42 -4.79 23.11
CA GLY A 297 7.69 -3.71 23.79
C GLY A 297 6.18 -3.54 23.57
N GLY A 298 5.53 -4.41 22.80
CA GLY A 298 4.08 -4.35 22.60
C GLY A 298 3.60 -3.00 22.04
N MET A 299 2.30 -2.71 22.16
CA MET A 299 1.68 -1.52 21.56
C MET A 299 2.28 -0.20 22.04
N ARG A 300 2.75 -0.11 23.29
CA ARG A 300 3.41 1.11 23.78
C ARG A 300 4.71 1.39 23.05
N ALA A 301 5.60 0.42 22.94
CA ALA A 301 6.86 0.63 22.24
C ALA A 301 6.63 0.88 20.75
N VAL A 302 5.77 0.08 20.12
CA VAL A 302 5.38 0.26 18.72
C VAL A 302 4.81 1.65 18.46
N THR A 303 4.01 2.20 19.37
CA THR A 303 3.47 3.56 19.21
C THR A 303 4.59 4.61 19.19
N TRP A 304 5.58 4.52 20.08
CA TRP A 304 6.66 5.50 20.14
C TRP A 304 7.68 5.34 19.01
N THR A 305 7.95 4.11 18.57
CA THR A 305 8.76 3.89 17.36
C THR A 305 8.05 4.48 16.15
N GLN A 306 6.73 4.31 16.01
CA GLN A 306 5.95 4.85 14.90
C GLN A 306 5.83 6.37 14.91
N VAL A 307 5.67 7.02 16.06
CA VAL A 307 5.73 8.49 16.17
C VAL A 307 7.07 9.02 15.65
N THR A 308 8.16 8.31 15.96
CA THR A 308 9.53 8.64 15.52
C THR A 308 9.68 8.39 14.01
N GLN A 309 9.24 7.23 13.53
CA GLN A 309 9.24 6.85 12.11
C GLN A 309 8.42 7.82 11.25
N TYR A 310 7.28 8.32 11.75
CA TYR A 310 6.43 9.28 11.03
C TYR A 310 7.20 10.55 10.64
N VAL A 311 8.03 11.08 11.55
CA VAL A 311 8.83 12.30 11.28
C VAL A 311 9.85 12.04 10.17
N VAL A 312 10.54 10.90 10.21
CA VAL A 312 11.49 10.50 9.16
C VAL A 312 10.76 10.32 7.82
N LEU A 313 9.62 9.62 7.83
CA LEU A 313 8.76 9.38 6.67
C LEU A 313 8.30 10.67 6.00
N ILE A 314 7.74 11.61 6.76
CA ILE A 314 7.17 12.82 6.17
C ILE A 314 8.26 13.75 5.61
N LEU A 315 9.42 13.84 6.28
CA LEU A 315 10.57 14.57 5.74
C LEU A 315 11.11 13.91 4.48
N ALA A 316 11.24 12.58 4.50
CA ALA A 316 11.68 11.78 3.36
C ALA A 316 10.77 11.95 2.14
N PHE A 317 9.46 12.08 2.33
CA PHE A 317 8.53 12.31 1.23
C PHE A 317 8.51 13.77 0.76
N LEU A 318 8.38 14.72 1.69
CA LEU A 318 8.17 16.12 1.33
C LEU A 318 9.41 16.82 0.79
N ILE A 319 10.62 16.50 1.26
CA ILE A 319 11.85 17.19 0.82
C ILE A 319 12.09 16.99 -0.69
N PRO A 320 12.14 15.75 -1.23
CA PRO A 320 12.37 15.55 -2.67
C PRO A 320 11.26 16.13 -3.53
N VAL A 321 10.00 15.95 -3.12
CA VAL A 321 8.83 16.48 -3.83
C VAL A 321 8.86 18.00 -3.91
N SER A 322 9.15 18.65 -2.78
CA SER A 322 9.22 20.11 -2.71
C SER A 322 10.38 20.66 -3.52
N TRP A 323 11.53 19.97 -3.50
CA TRP A 323 12.68 20.35 -4.32
C TRP A 323 12.39 20.24 -5.81
N LEU A 324 11.79 19.14 -6.25
CA LEU A 324 11.45 18.93 -7.66
C LEU A 324 10.42 19.96 -8.13
N ALA A 325 9.42 20.27 -7.30
CA ALA A 325 8.46 21.34 -7.57
C ALA A 325 9.15 22.71 -7.68
N TYR A 326 10.09 23.02 -6.78
CA TYR A 326 10.85 24.26 -6.86
C TYR A 326 11.71 24.34 -8.14
N LYS A 327 12.40 23.26 -8.52
CA LYS A 327 13.22 23.19 -9.74
C LYS A 327 12.38 23.40 -11.01
N GLN A 328 11.19 22.79 -11.07
CA GLN A 328 10.36 22.81 -12.28
C GLN A 328 9.38 24.00 -12.34
N LEU A 329 8.94 24.54 -11.20
CA LEU A 329 7.83 25.50 -11.11
C LEU A 329 8.16 26.75 -10.26
N GLY A 330 9.33 26.82 -9.62
CA GLY A 330 9.73 27.94 -8.77
C GLY A 330 9.04 28.03 -7.41
N ASN A 331 8.16 27.07 -7.07
CA ASN A 331 7.44 27.01 -5.80
C ASN A 331 7.61 25.64 -5.13
N PRO A 332 8.09 25.58 -3.87
CA PRO A 332 8.32 24.31 -3.19
C PRO A 332 7.03 23.60 -2.76
N VAL A 333 5.87 24.27 -2.74
CA VAL A 333 4.62 23.66 -2.27
C VAL A 333 3.92 22.92 -3.41
N ALA A 334 4.46 21.75 -3.76
CA ALA A 334 4.08 20.96 -4.93
C ALA A 334 2.56 20.81 -5.16
N PRO A 335 1.73 20.44 -4.14
CA PRO A 335 0.29 20.22 -4.34
C PRO A 335 -0.45 21.41 -4.95
N PHE A 336 0.01 22.65 -4.70
CA PHE A 336 -0.64 23.87 -5.17
C PHE A 336 -0.16 24.38 -6.52
N VAL A 337 0.81 23.73 -7.17
CA VAL A 337 1.40 24.25 -8.42
C VAL A 337 1.52 23.24 -9.54
N TYR A 338 1.52 21.93 -9.24
CA TYR A 338 1.79 20.90 -10.26
C TYR A 338 0.75 20.84 -11.39
N GLY A 339 -0.43 21.45 -11.24
CA GLY A 339 -1.45 21.50 -12.31
C GLY A 339 -0.93 22.11 -13.60
N GLN A 340 0.03 23.04 -13.51
CA GLN A 340 0.66 23.62 -14.69
C GLN A 340 1.42 22.57 -15.54
N GLN A 341 1.95 21.51 -14.90
CA GLN A 341 2.63 20.43 -15.60
C GLN A 341 1.67 19.44 -16.27
N LEU A 342 0.43 19.31 -15.79
CA LEU A 342 -0.55 18.40 -16.41
C LEU A 342 -0.79 18.73 -17.87
N LYS A 343 -0.91 20.02 -18.22
CA LYS A 343 -1.07 20.46 -19.61
C LYS A 343 0.13 20.10 -20.47
N LYS A 344 1.35 20.30 -19.95
CA LYS A 344 2.58 19.99 -20.67
C LYS A 344 2.74 18.49 -20.87
N ILE A 345 2.39 17.68 -19.88
CA ILE A 345 2.40 16.22 -19.99
C ILE A 345 1.40 15.75 -21.03
N THR A 346 0.16 16.29 -21.04
CA THR A 346 -0.82 15.92 -22.06
C THR A 346 -0.33 16.23 -23.48
N GLU A 347 0.40 17.33 -23.66
CA GLU A 347 1.01 17.68 -24.94
C GLU A 347 2.17 16.74 -25.29
N LEU A 348 3.08 16.45 -24.34
CA LEU A 348 4.17 15.49 -24.53
C LEU A 348 3.64 14.07 -24.85
N GLU A 349 2.59 13.62 -24.16
CA GLU A 349 1.93 12.34 -24.43
C GLU A 349 1.42 12.28 -25.88
N ARG A 350 0.80 13.35 -26.39
CA ARG A 350 0.35 13.43 -27.78
C ARG A 350 1.52 13.45 -28.77
N GLN A 351 2.61 14.14 -28.45
CA GLN A 351 3.79 14.20 -29.29
C GLN A 351 4.48 12.83 -29.38
N LEU A 352 4.64 12.14 -28.24
CA LEU A 352 5.23 10.81 -28.18
C LEU A 352 4.42 9.78 -28.96
N VAL A 353 3.10 9.74 -28.79
CA VAL A 353 2.21 8.81 -29.51
C VAL A 353 2.32 8.94 -31.03
N ASN A 354 2.59 10.16 -31.53
CA ASN A 354 2.69 10.44 -32.96
C ASN A 354 4.14 10.53 -33.47
N SER A 355 5.14 10.30 -32.61
CA SER A 355 6.54 10.44 -32.97
C SER A 355 6.98 9.30 -33.91
N PRO A 356 7.57 9.59 -35.08
CA PRO A 356 8.05 8.55 -35.98
C PRO A 356 9.11 7.63 -35.36
N ALA A 357 10.00 8.17 -34.52
CA ALA A 357 11.03 7.38 -33.83
C ALA A 357 10.42 6.44 -32.79
N GLU A 358 9.41 6.92 -32.04
CA GLU A 358 8.68 6.09 -31.07
C GLU A 358 7.92 4.95 -31.78
N LEU A 359 7.27 5.26 -32.91
CA LEU A 359 6.54 4.27 -33.71
C LEU A 359 7.47 3.19 -34.28
N GLN A 360 8.71 3.53 -34.63
CA GLN A 360 9.70 2.53 -35.08
C GLN A 360 10.02 1.52 -33.97
N VAL A 361 10.26 2.00 -32.76
CA VAL A 361 10.48 1.16 -31.57
C VAL A 361 9.26 0.29 -31.27
N ILE A 362 8.06 0.87 -31.31
CA ILE A 362 6.80 0.14 -31.10
C ILE A 362 6.64 -0.97 -32.13
N HIS A 363 6.89 -0.70 -33.42
CA HIS A 363 6.81 -1.70 -34.47
C HIS A 363 7.87 -2.80 -34.30
N GLU A 364 9.06 -2.46 -33.84
CA GLU A 364 10.12 -3.42 -33.52
C GLU A 364 9.71 -4.36 -32.38
N PHE A 365 9.12 -3.82 -31.30
CA PHE A 365 8.53 -4.64 -30.23
C PHE A 365 7.39 -5.54 -30.75
N ALA A 366 6.51 -5.00 -31.59
CA ALA A 366 5.43 -5.78 -32.21
C ALA A 366 5.99 -6.93 -33.08
N ARG A 367 7.05 -6.67 -33.85
CA ARG A 367 7.73 -7.69 -34.67
C ARG A 367 8.32 -8.78 -33.79
N ARG A 368 9.04 -8.41 -32.72
CA ARG A 368 9.62 -9.36 -31.75
C ARG A 368 8.54 -10.22 -31.09
N ALA A 369 7.40 -9.64 -30.73
CA ALA A 369 6.26 -10.40 -30.21
C ALA A 369 5.75 -11.45 -31.21
N GLN A 370 5.58 -11.07 -32.48
CA GLN A 370 5.20 -12.00 -33.56
C GLN A 370 6.24 -13.11 -33.78
N ASP A 371 7.53 -12.80 -33.63
CA ASP A 371 8.61 -13.79 -33.70
C ASP A 371 8.47 -14.84 -32.59
N TYR A 372 8.20 -14.42 -31.35
CA TYR A 372 7.95 -15.35 -30.25
C TYR A 372 6.64 -16.13 -30.43
N GLU A 373 5.57 -15.49 -30.92
CA GLU A 373 4.32 -16.19 -31.24
C GLU A 373 4.55 -17.31 -32.26
N ARG A 374 5.36 -17.06 -33.29
CA ARG A 374 5.75 -18.09 -34.26
C ARG A 374 6.54 -19.23 -33.61
N LYS A 375 7.48 -18.93 -32.70
CA LYS A 375 8.22 -19.96 -31.94
C LYS A 375 7.31 -20.80 -31.05
N LEU A 376 6.26 -20.19 -30.49
CA LEU A 376 5.30 -20.87 -29.62
C LEU A 376 4.37 -21.85 -30.35
N LYS A 377 4.19 -21.70 -31.68
CA LYS A 377 3.41 -22.64 -32.50
C LYS A 377 4.03 -24.04 -32.56
N SER A 378 5.36 -24.13 -32.56
CA SER A 378 6.11 -25.40 -32.64
C SER A 378 7.37 -25.33 -31.78
N VAL A 379 7.19 -25.35 -30.46
CA VAL A 379 8.24 -25.04 -29.48
C VAL A 379 9.47 -25.93 -29.65
N GLU A 380 9.28 -27.24 -29.77
CA GLU A 380 10.34 -28.23 -29.90
C GLU A 380 11.18 -28.00 -31.16
N ALA A 381 10.51 -27.83 -32.30
CA ALA A 381 11.16 -27.60 -33.59
C ALA A 381 11.90 -26.26 -33.62
N SER A 382 11.31 -25.20 -33.04
CA SER A 382 11.94 -23.89 -32.94
C SER A 382 13.17 -23.91 -32.03
N LEU A 383 13.12 -24.62 -30.91
CA LEU A 383 14.24 -24.75 -29.98
C LEU A 383 15.40 -25.54 -30.60
N GLU A 384 15.09 -26.61 -31.31
CA GLU A 384 16.09 -27.40 -32.02
C GLU A 384 16.73 -26.61 -33.17
N SER A 385 15.92 -25.84 -33.91
CA SER A 385 16.39 -24.94 -34.95
C SER A 385 17.36 -23.88 -34.40
N GLU A 386 17.01 -23.18 -33.31
CA GLU A 386 17.90 -22.20 -32.67
C GLU A 386 19.21 -22.84 -32.18
N ARG A 387 19.10 -24.00 -31.53
CA ARG A 387 20.25 -24.75 -31.05
C ARG A 387 21.19 -25.13 -32.20
N ASN A 388 20.64 -25.57 -33.33
CA ASN A 388 21.41 -25.91 -34.52
C ASN A 388 22.02 -24.68 -35.20
N ALA A 389 21.30 -23.55 -35.24
CA ALA A 389 21.80 -22.29 -35.78
C ALA A 389 23.01 -21.77 -34.98
N ILE A 390 22.93 -21.76 -33.64
CA ILE A 390 24.05 -21.32 -32.80
C ILE A 390 25.24 -22.28 -32.91
N LYS A 391 25.01 -23.61 -32.97
CA LYS A 391 26.10 -24.58 -33.20
C LYS A 391 26.80 -24.36 -34.54
N LYS A 392 26.05 -24.06 -35.61
CA LYS A 392 26.62 -23.71 -36.92
C LYS A 392 27.44 -22.42 -36.84
N ARG A 393 26.95 -21.40 -36.13
CA ARG A 393 27.67 -20.14 -35.89
C ARG A 393 28.97 -20.36 -35.13
N ILE A 394 28.97 -21.16 -34.07
CA ILE A 394 30.19 -21.51 -33.33
C ILE A 394 31.20 -22.23 -34.24
N ARG A 395 30.74 -23.19 -35.04
CA ARG A 395 31.61 -23.90 -35.99
C ARG A 395 32.25 -22.94 -37.00
N PHE A 396 31.44 -22.08 -37.62
CA PHE A 396 31.91 -21.07 -38.55
C PHE A 396 32.96 -20.14 -37.92
N LEU A 397 32.71 -19.63 -36.72
CA LEU A 397 33.65 -18.75 -36.00
C LEU A 397 34.98 -19.45 -35.68
N ASN A 398 34.94 -20.74 -35.30
CA ASN A 398 36.16 -21.52 -35.05
C ASN A 398 36.95 -21.80 -36.34
N GLU A 399 36.28 -22.09 -37.45
CA GLU A 399 36.91 -22.39 -38.74
C GLU A 399 37.59 -21.17 -39.37
N HIS A 400 37.02 -19.97 -39.16
CA HIS A 400 37.54 -18.72 -39.74
C HIS A 400 38.51 -17.96 -38.81
N GLN A 401 38.95 -18.58 -37.70
CA GLN A 401 39.85 -17.96 -36.71
C GLN A 401 39.41 -16.56 -36.26
N VAL A 402 38.10 -16.37 -36.11
CA VAL A 402 37.52 -15.10 -35.64
C VAL A 402 37.82 -14.93 -34.15
N ASP A 403 37.87 -13.68 -33.70
CA ASP A 403 38.15 -13.30 -32.30
C ASP A 403 37.47 -14.22 -31.26
N GLU A 404 38.26 -14.70 -30.31
CA GLU A 404 37.88 -15.70 -29.32
C GLU A 404 36.70 -15.22 -28.44
N SER A 405 36.60 -13.89 -28.27
CA SER A 405 35.49 -13.22 -27.59
C SER A 405 34.12 -13.58 -28.18
N MET A 406 34.02 -13.66 -29.51
CA MET A 406 32.79 -13.97 -30.25
C MET A 406 32.42 -15.44 -30.13
N VAL A 407 33.42 -16.32 -30.11
CA VAL A 407 33.23 -17.76 -29.87
C VAL A 407 32.70 -18.00 -28.47
N VAL A 408 33.29 -17.34 -27.46
CA VAL A 408 32.84 -17.42 -26.06
C VAL A 408 31.40 -16.89 -25.92
N ALA A 409 31.07 -15.77 -26.58
CA ALA A 409 29.72 -15.21 -26.59
C ALA A 409 28.70 -16.20 -27.20
N ALA A 410 28.99 -16.80 -28.35
CA ALA A 410 28.11 -17.77 -29.00
C ALA A 410 27.95 -19.06 -28.16
N ARG A 411 29.02 -19.52 -27.48
CA ARG A 411 28.93 -20.65 -26.53
C ARG A 411 28.07 -20.31 -25.32
N ARG A 412 28.17 -19.08 -24.81
CA ARG A 412 27.34 -18.58 -23.71
C ARG A 412 25.86 -18.50 -24.13
N GLU A 413 25.58 -18.06 -25.36
CA GLU A 413 24.24 -18.04 -25.94
C GLU A 413 23.64 -19.46 -26.03
N LEU A 414 24.42 -20.43 -26.53
CA LEU A 414 24.03 -21.84 -26.57
C LEU A 414 23.71 -22.38 -25.16
N ALA A 415 24.50 -22.01 -24.15
CA ALA A 415 24.29 -22.41 -22.77
C ALA A 415 23.09 -21.71 -22.11
N ALA A 416 22.73 -20.52 -22.57
CA ALA A 416 21.59 -19.74 -22.07
C ALA A 416 20.24 -20.22 -22.62
N LEU A 417 20.24 -20.96 -23.73
CA LEU A 417 19.02 -21.53 -24.30
C LEU A 417 18.23 -22.35 -23.28
N PRO A 418 16.88 -22.35 -23.37
CA PRO A 418 16.05 -23.23 -22.56
C PRO A 418 16.48 -24.70 -22.71
N LYS A 419 16.49 -25.43 -21.60
CA LYS A 419 16.92 -26.84 -21.57
C LYS A 419 15.90 -27.75 -22.23
N ASP A 420 14.62 -27.48 -21.97
CA ASP A 420 13.46 -28.25 -22.42
C ASP A 420 12.38 -27.35 -23.05
N ALA A 421 11.41 -27.99 -23.69
CA ALA A 421 10.30 -27.31 -24.35
C ALA A 421 9.36 -26.60 -23.36
N VAL A 422 9.22 -27.11 -22.13
CA VAL A 422 8.37 -26.48 -21.10
C VAL A 422 8.97 -25.13 -20.69
N SER A 423 10.25 -25.10 -20.32
CA SER A 423 10.97 -23.87 -20.00
C SER A 423 11.04 -22.91 -21.19
N ALA A 424 11.16 -23.43 -22.41
CA ALA A 424 11.13 -22.62 -23.63
C ALA A 424 9.76 -21.95 -23.81
N ARG A 425 8.68 -22.72 -23.66
CA ARG A 425 7.31 -22.21 -23.74
C ARG A 425 7.08 -21.11 -22.71
N GLU A 426 7.44 -21.34 -21.45
CA GLU A 426 7.29 -20.34 -20.39
C GLU A 426 8.05 -19.05 -20.69
N ARG A 427 9.35 -19.15 -21.00
CA ARG A 427 10.19 -17.98 -21.28
C ARG A 427 9.73 -17.22 -22.53
N TRP A 428 9.42 -17.92 -23.61
CA TRP A 428 8.97 -17.26 -24.85
C TRP A 428 7.56 -16.69 -24.71
N THR A 429 6.69 -17.30 -23.91
CA THR A 429 5.37 -16.73 -23.59
C THR A 429 5.53 -15.42 -22.81
N HIS A 430 6.39 -15.42 -21.78
CA HIS A 430 6.69 -14.21 -21.02
C HIS A 430 7.31 -13.12 -21.90
N ALA A 431 8.31 -13.47 -22.72
CA ALA A 431 8.94 -12.53 -23.64
C ALA A 431 7.95 -11.96 -24.67
N MET A 432 7.09 -12.81 -25.25
CA MET A 432 6.02 -12.38 -26.15
C MET A 432 5.10 -11.36 -25.47
N GLN A 433 4.61 -11.67 -24.27
CA GLN A 433 3.73 -10.78 -23.51
C GLN A 433 4.39 -9.44 -23.19
N GLU A 434 5.65 -9.46 -22.74
CA GLU A 434 6.40 -8.24 -22.47
C GLU A 434 6.60 -7.39 -23.73
N ASN A 435 6.91 -7.99 -24.88
CA ASN A 435 7.03 -7.26 -26.14
C ASN A 435 5.67 -6.72 -26.61
N LEU A 436 4.56 -7.44 -26.39
CA LEU A 436 3.21 -6.95 -26.70
C LEU A 436 2.80 -5.76 -25.84
N GLU A 437 3.12 -5.78 -24.55
CA GLU A 437 2.88 -4.64 -23.65
C GLU A 437 3.67 -3.41 -24.10
N ARG A 438 4.94 -3.61 -24.47
CA ARG A 438 5.85 -2.55 -24.95
C ARG A 438 5.47 -2.00 -26.31
N ALA A 439 4.80 -2.78 -27.13
CA ALA A 439 4.26 -2.37 -28.42
C ALA A 439 2.96 -1.53 -28.29
N GLN A 440 2.42 -1.34 -27.08
CA GLN A 440 1.29 -0.44 -26.89
C GLN A 440 1.75 1.03 -26.88
N PRO A 441 0.90 1.97 -27.33
CA PRO A 441 1.19 3.40 -27.20
C PRO A 441 1.54 3.76 -25.75
N LEU A 442 2.57 4.61 -25.57
CA LEU A 442 3.09 4.98 -24.24
C LEU A 442 3.46 3.75 -23.36
N GLY A 443 3.84 2.63 -23.96
CA GLY A 443 4.14 1.39 -23.23
C GLY A 443 2.95 0.84 -22.44
N GLY A 444 1.72 1.12 -22.90
CA GLY A 444 0.47 0.70 -22.25
C GLY A 444 -0.02 1.62 -21.13
N MET A 445 0.69 2.73 -20.86
CA MET A 445 0.24 3.72 -19.88
C MET A 445 -0.95 4.53 -20.42
N PRO A 446 -2.03 4.70 -19.63
CA PRO A 446 -3.10 5.61 -19.98
C PRO A 446 -2.62 7.07 -19.92
N ALA A 447 -3.28 7.93 -20.70
CA ALA A 447 -3.06 9.37 -20.64
C ALA A 447 -3.33 9.90 -19.23
N HIS A 448 -2.39 10.66 -18.67
CA HIS A 448 -2.34 10.90 -17.23
C HIS A 448 -3.58 11.64 -16.68
N ALA A 449 -4.08 12.63 -17.43
CA ALA A 449 -5.19 13.48 -17.02
C ALA A 449 -6.57 12.92 -17.44
N LYS A 450 -6.62 11.89 -18.29
CA LYS A 450 -7.87 11.34 -18.81
C LYS A 450 -8.57 10.49 -17.74
N PRO A 451 -9.83 10.79 -17.34
CA PRO A 451 -10.46 10.13 -16.20
C PRO A 451 -10.70 8.63 -16.35
N PHE A 452 -11.11 8.15 -17.53
CA PHE A 452 -11.40 6.74 -17.78
C PHE A 452 -10.87 6.36 -19.16
N ALA A 453 -10.44 5.10 -19.32
CA ALA A 453 -10.01 4.57 -20.62
C ALA A 453 -11.18 4.56 -21.62
N GLY A 454 -10.92 4.64 -22.93
CA GLY A 454 -12.00 4.68 -23.94
C GLY A 454 -12.73 6.02 -24.03
N ASP A 455 -13.82 6.06 -24.78
CA ASP A 455 -14.62 7.24 -25.09
C ASP A 455 -16.12 6.87 -25.09
N PRO A 456 -16.95 7.49 -24.22
CA PRO A 456 -18.38 7.18 -24.16
C PRO A 456 -19.16 7.61 -25.42
N GLN A 457 -18.58 8.47 -26.26
CA GLN A 457 -19.16 8.87 -27.55
C GLN A 457 -18.47 8.20 -28.75
N GLY A 458 -17.49 7.33 -28.49
CA GLY A 458 -16.69 6.64 -29.50
C GLY A 458 -17.34 5.36 -30.02
N SER A 459 -16.50 4.45 -30.53
CA SER A 459 -16.91 3.14 -31.02
C SER A 459 -17.52 2.26 -29.91
N ALA A 460 -18.15 1.14 -30.27
CA ALA A 460 -18.69 0.20 -29.28
C ALA A 460 -17.60 -0.33 -28.31
N ASP A 461 -16.38 -0.54 -28.81
CA ASP A 461 -15.25 -0.97 -27.99
C ASP A 461 -14.75 0.14 -27.08
N ASP A 462 -14.77 1.40 -27.53
CA ASP A 462 -14.43 2.57 -26.71
C ASP A 462 -15.43 2.79 -25.58
N GLN A 463 -16.73 2.65 -25.86
CA GLN A 463 -17.79 2.75 -24.87
C GLN A 463 -17.66 1.65 -23.82
N LYS A 464 -17.39 0.41 -24.25
CA LYS A 464 -17.13 -0.71 -23.35
C LYS A 464 -15.89 -0.47 -22.49
N ALA A 465 -14.80 0.03 -23.08
CA ALA A 465 -13.57 0.36 -22.35
C ALA A 465 -13.84 1.42 -21.27
N PHE A 466 -14.65 2.44 -21.58
CA PHE A 466 -15.07 3.48 -20.65
C PHE A 466 -15.86 2.92 -19.48
N ASP A 467 -16.89 2.12 -19.76
CA ASP A 467 -17.71 1.54 -18.71
C ASP A 467 -16.92 0.57 -17.83
N VAL A 468 -16.08 -0.28 -18.41
CA VAL A 468 -15.23 -1.21 -17.66
C VAL A 468 -14.25 -0.46 -16.77
N SER A 469 -13.57 0.56 -17.30
CA SER A 469 -12.61 1.39 -16.56
C SER A 469 -13.29 2.10 -15.39
N ARG A 470 -14.43 2.76 -15.63
CA ARG A 470 -15.22 3.46 -14.61
C ARG A 470 -15.75 2.51 -13.54
N ARG A 471 -16.34 1.36 -13.93
CA ARG A 471 -16.83 0.35 -12.97
C ARG A 471 -15.72 -0.15 -12.06
N ASN A 472 -14.56 -0.48 -12.62
CA ASN A 472 -13.43 -0.97 -11.84
C ASN A 472 -12.85 0.08 -10.91
N PHE A 473 -12.77 1.34 -11.35
CA PHE A 473 -12.34 2.45 -10.51
C PHE A 473 -13.23 2.58 -9.26
N LEU A 474 -14.55 2.61 -9.46
CA LEU A 474 -15.52 2.76 -8.37
C LEU A 474 -15.56 1.52 -7.46
N ALA A 475 -15.43 0.33 -8.04
CA ALA A 475 -15.36 -0.94 -7.30
C ALA A 475 -14.13 -0.99 -6.39
N LEU A 476 -12.95 -0.65 -6.92
CA LEU A 476 -11.73 -0.59 -6.13
C LEU A 476 -11.82 0.50 -5.07
N MET A 477 -12.33 1.69 -5.41
CA MET A 477 -12.54 2.78 -4.46
C MET A 477 -13.38 2.32 -3.25
N PHE A 478 -14.50 1.65 -3.52
CA PHE A 478 -15.36 1.10 -2.48
C PHE A 478 -14.62 0.07 -1.62
N CYS A 479 -13.91 -0.88 -2.22
CA CYS A 479 -13.12 -1.88 -1.49
C CYS A 479 -12.07 -1.24 -0.60
N LEU A 480 -11.36 -0.21 -1.07
CA LEU A 480 -10.37 0.50 -0.27
C LEU A 480 -11.03 1.28 0.88
N MET A 481 -12.16 1.96 0.64
CA MET A 481 -12.87 2.70 1.70
C MET A 481 -13.40 1.78 2.79
N VAL A 482 -14.13 0.73 2.39
CA VAL A 482 -14.70 -0.24 3.32
C VAL A 482 -13.59 -1.05 3.99
N GLY A 483 -12.58 -1.49 3.23
CA GLY A 483 -11.40 -2.18 3.77
C GLY A 483 -10.71 -1.39 4.87
N THR A 484 -10.50 -0.08 4.67
CA THR A 484 -9.92 0.82 5.69
C THR A 484 -10.69 0.77 7.01
N ALA A 485 -12.04 0.74 6.94
CA ALA A 485 -12.89 0.66 8.12
C ALA A 485 -12.82 -0.70 8.82
N GLY A 486 -12.34 -1.75 8.16
CA GLY A 486 -12.23 -3.11 8.67
C GLY A 486 -10.82 -3.55 9.08
N LEU A 487 -9.77 -2.73 8.87
CA LEU A 487 -8.38 -3.16 9.09
C LEU A 487 -8.04 -3.33 10.58
N PRO A 488 -7.75 -4.56 11.05
CA PRO A 488 -7.63 -4.80 12.49
C PRO A 488 -6.45 -4.07 13.15
N HIS A 489 -5.29 -4.02 12.48
CA HIS A 489 -4.10 -3.35 13.01
C HIS A 489 -4.33 -1.85 13.27
N LEU A 490 -5.06 -1.18 12.36
CA LEU A 490 -5.42 0.22 12.51
C LEU A 490 -6.48 0.43 13.59
N LEU A 491 -7.51 -0.41 13.63
CA LEU A 491 -8.62 -0.25 14.59
C LEU A 491 -8.17 -0.40 16.04
N THR A 492 -7.20 -1.29 16.32
CA THR A 492 -6.66 -1.45 17.69
C THR A 492 -5.97 -0.18 18.22
N ARG A 493 -5.48 0.69 17.34
CA ARG A 493 -4.86 1.98 17.73
C ARG A 493 -5.83 2.93 18.39
N PHE A 494 -7.12 2.84 18.08
CA PHE A 494 -8.09 3.72 18.73
C PHE A 494 -8.31 3.34 20.19
N TYR A 495 -7.94 2.13 20.64
CA TYR A 495 -7.95 1.73 22.04
C TYR A 495 -6.85 2.34 22.91
N THR A 496 -5.84 3.02 22.34
CA THR A 496 -4.70 3.59 23.09
C THR A 496 -4.95 4.97 23.68
N THR A 497 -5.99 5.64 23.22
CA THR A 497 -6.38 6.99 23.68
C THR A 497 -7.12 6.91 25.02
N ARG A 498 -7.13 8.00 25.79
CA ARG A 498 -7.72 8.00 27.14
C ARG A 498 -9.23 8.02 27.13
N THR A 499 -9.83 8.83 26.26
CA THR A 499 -11.29 9.01 26.17
C THR A 499 -11.80 8.79 24.75
N VAL A 500 -13.12 8.68 24.60
CA VAL A 500 -13.78 8.59 23.29
C VAL A 500 -13.62 9.90 22.52
N ALA A 501 -13.64 11.04 23.21
CA ALA A 501 -13.39 12.34 22.59
C ALA A 501 -11.97 12.43 22.01
N GLU A 502 -10.96 11.95 22.75
CA GLU A 502 -9.59 11.86 22.25
C GLU A 502 -9.47 10.88 21.08
N ALA A 503 -10.19 9.77 21.08
CA ALA A 503 -10.23 8.85 19.94
C ALA A 503 -10.74 9.54 18.67
N ARG A 504 -11.85 10.29 18.75
CA ARG A 504 -12.39 11.07 17.61
C ARG A 504 -11.39 12.10 17.10
N THR A 505 -10.79 12.87 18.01
CA THR A 505 -9.76 13.85 17.67
C THR A 505 -8.51 13.20 17.11
N SER A 506 -8.15 12.00 17.57
CA SER A 506 -7.02 11.23 17.05
C SER A 506 -7.25 10.84 15.60
N VAL A 507 -8.45 10.41 15.21
CA VAL A 507 -8.76 10.09 13.80
C VAL A 507 -8.59 11.32 12.91
N ALA A 508 -9.00 12.50 13.39
CA ALA A 508 -8.79 13.76 12.67
C ALA A 508 -7.29 14.07 12.46
N TRP A 509 -6.47 13.90 13.50
CA TRP A 509 -5.02 14.04 13.38
C TRP A 509 -4.39 13.00 12.45
N SER A 510 -4.83 11.73 12.52
CA SER A 510 -4.38 10.67 11.61
C SER A 510 -4.61 11.07 10.16
N LEU A 511 -5.84 11.49 9.82
CA LEU A 511 -6.18 11.87 8.46
C LEU A 511 -5.41 13.12 8.00
N PHE A 512 -5.20 14.11 8.88
CA PHE A 512 -4.35 15.27 8.58
C PHE A 512 -2.92 14.85 8.22
N PHE A 513 -2.29 14.00 9.04
CA PHE A 513 -0.92 13.55 8.82
C PHE A 513 -0.76 12.67 7.58
N ILE A 514 -1.76 11.85 7.26
CA ILE A 514 -1.83 11.04 6.03
C ILE A 514 -1.99 11.96 4.81
N ALA A 515 -2.84 12.98 4.91
CA ALA A 515 -3.11 13.91 3.81
C ALA A 515 -1.85 14.66 3.34
N LEU A 516 -0.88 14.94 4.22
CA LEU A 516 0.37 15.59 3.81
C LEU A 516 1.13 14.79 2.74
N LEU A 517 1.20 13.46 2.88
CA LEU A 517 1.79 12.60 1.85
C LEU A 517 0.83 12.46 0.66
N TYR A 518 -0.46 12.25 0.91
CA TYR A 518 -1.42 11.88 -0.12
C TYR A 518 -1.73 13.02 -1.09
N LEU A 519 -1.67 14.27 -0.64
CA LEU A 519 -1.75 15.44 -1.51
C LEU A 519 -0.46 15.65 -2.32
N SER A 520 0.66 15.16 -1.80
CA SER A 520 1.99 15.28 -2.43
C SER A 520 2.28 14.15 -3.42
N ALA A 521 1.69 12.97 -3.27
CA ALA A 521 1.94 11.82 -4.14
C ALA A 521 1.48 12.03 -5.60
N PRO A 522 0.28 12.58 -5.89
CA PRO A 522 -0.10 12.97 -7.25
C PRO A 522 0.84 14.02 -7.83
N ALA A 523 1.24 15.00 -7.01
CA ALA A 523 2.19 16.03 -7.44
C ALA A 523 3.52 15.39 -7.84
N LEU A 524 4.04 14.46 -7.03
CA LEU A 524 5.28 13.75 -7.32
C LEU A 524 5.18 12.95 -8.63
N ALA A 525 4.11 12.19 -8.81
CA ALA A 525 3.88 11.40 -10.01
C ALA A 525 3.92 12.27 -11.28
N VAL A 526 3.25 13.43 -11.24
CA VAL A 526 3.23 14.41 -12.34
C VAL A 526 4.62 14.99 -12.58
N LEU A 527 5.31 15.45 -11.54
CA LEU A 527 6.63 16.09 -11.66
C LEU A 527 7.68 15.11 -12.21
N VAL A 528 7.67 13.85 -11.76
CA VAL A 528 8.56 12.80 -12.28
C VAL A 528 8.18 12.44 -13.71
N LYS A 529 6.90 12.32 -14.04
CA LYS A 529 6.45 12.05 -15.42
C LYS A 529 6.91 13.14 -16.38
N PHE A 530 6.80 14.39 -15.97
CA PHE A 530 7.34 15.51 -16.74
C PHE A 530 8.86 15.42 -16.90
N GLU A 531 9.62 15.14 -15.84
CA GLU A 531 11.09 15.00 -15.92
C GLU A 531 11.50 13.89 -16.90
N ILE A 532 10.89 12.71 -16.80
CA ILE A 532 11.19 11.57 -17.67
C ILE A 532 10.87 11.90 -19.14
N MET A 533 9.65 12.38 -19.41
CA MET A 533 9.20 12.64 -20.80
C MET A 533 9.93 13.82 -21.45
N SER A 534 10.34 14.83 -20.68
CA SER A 534 10.95 16.04 -21.23
C SER A 534 12.48 16.05 -21.21
N GLN A 535 13.10 15.37 -20.24
CA GLN A 535 14.57 15.41 -20.07
C GLN A 535 15.22 14.08 -20.43
N LEU A 536 14.61 12.94 -20.12
CA LEU A 536 15.25 11.63 -20.28
C LEU A 536 15.01 11.03 -21.67
N VAL A 537 13.76 11.09 -22.17
CA VAL A 537 13.44 10.64 -23.53
C VAL A 537 14.14 11.55 -24.54
N GLY A 538 14.81 10.95 -25.52
CA GLY A 538 15.62 11.64 -26.52
C GLY A 538 17.10 11.81 -26.17
N GLN A 539 17.54 11.37 -24.98
CA GLN A 539 18.98 11.33 -24.65
C GLN A 539 19.68 10.17 -25.34
N ASN A 540 20.99 10.30 -25.54
CA ASN A 540 21.80 9.19 -26.05
C ASN A 540 22.01 8.12 -24.96
N PHE A 541 21.94 6.84 -25.33
CA PHE A 541 22.12 5.70 -24.43
C PHE A 541 23.42 5.76 -23.61
N ASP A 542 24.53 6.22 -24.20
CA ASP A 542 25.82 6.31 -23.53
C ASP A 542 25.87 7.44 -22.48
N SER A 543 24.97 8.42 -22.62
CA SER A 543 24.85 9.58 -21.72
C SER A 543 23.79 9.41 -20.64
N LEU A 544 23.16 8.23 -20.56
CA LEU A 544 22.07 8.01 -19.61
C LEU A 544 22.53 8.19 -18.16
N PRO A 545 21.67 8.75 -17.30
CA PRO A 545 21.99 8.94 -15.90
C PRO A 545 22.42 7.64 -15.21
N ILE A 546 23.50 7.71 -14.43
CA ILE A 546 24.12 6.58 -13.73
C ILE A 546 23.10 5.83 -12.83
N TRP A 547 22.08 6.51 -12.31
CA TRP A 547 21.07 5.89 -11.47
C TRP A 547 20.29 4.77 -12.20
N ILE A 548 20.09 4.86 -13.53
CA ILE A 548 19.40 3.83 -14.32
C ILE A 548 20.15 2.50 -14.20
N ALA A 549 21.46 2.51 -14.46
CA ALA A 549 22.30 1.32 -14.34
C ALA A 549 22.38 0.79 -12.90
N GLN A 550 22.40 1.69 -11.91
CA GLN A 550 22.41 1.29 -10.50
C GLN A 550 21.13 0.54 -10.10
N TRP A 551 19.97 1.04 -10.52
CA TRP A 551 18.68 0.42 -10.19
C TRP A 551 18.40 -0.83 -11.01
N ALA A 552 18.77 -0.86 -12.29
CA ALA A 552 18.69 -2.07 -13.13
C ALA A 552 19.53 -3.23 -12.55
N LYS A 553 20.64 -2.93 -11.86
CA LYS A 553 21.44 -3.94 -11.14
C LYS A 553 20.77 -4.45 -9.87
N VAL A 554 20.01 -3.61 -9.16
CA VAL A 554 19.28 -4.00 -7.94
C VAL A 554 18.11 -4.90 -8.32
N ASP A 555 17.30 -4.47 -9.28
CA ASP A 555 16.19 -5.26 -9.81
C ASP A 555 15.83 -4.80 -11.23
N PRO A 556 16.05 -5.65 -12.26
CA PRO A 556 15.70 -5.32 -13.65
C PRO A 556 14.20 -5.08 -13.87
N THR A 557 13.33 -5.56 -12.97
CA THR A 557 11.88 -5.30 -13.07
C THR A 557 11.52 -3.85 -12.73
N LEU A 558 12.37 -3.15 -11.98
CA LEU A 558 12.16 -1.76 -11.58
C LEU A 558 12.60 -0.77 -12.64
N VAL A 559 13.71 -1.05 -13.32
CA VAL A 559 14.19 -0.25 -14.45
C VAL A 559 14.80 -1.16 -15.48
N SER A 560 14.31 -1.04 -16.71
CA SER A 560 15.00 -1.59 -17.87
C SER A 560 15.02 -0.57 -18.99
N VAL A 561 16.19 -0.46 -19.62
CA VAL A 561 16.38 0.29 -20.86
C VAL A 561 17.00 -0.66 -21.86
N SER A 562 16.49 -0.68 -23.08
CA SER A 562 17.02 -1.51 -24.15
C SER A 562 16.80 -0.79 -25.46
N ASP A 563 17.91 -0.44 -26.12
CA ASP A 563 17.91 0.03 -27.49
C ASP A 563 17.48 -1.14 -28.40
N VAL A 564 16.32 -1.02 -29.04
CA VAL A 564 15.77 -2.06 -29.91
C VAL A 564 15.88 -1.73 -31.38
N ASN A 565 15.90 -0.45 -31.75
CA ASN A 565 15.98 0.00 -33.14
C ASN A 565 17.44 0.32 -33.57
N GLY A 566 18.38 0.38 -32.64
CA GLY A 566 19.81 0.56 -32.86
C GLY A 566 20.22 2.00 -33.14
N ASP A 567 19.39 3.00 -32.79
CA ASP A 567 19.67 4.41 -33.09
C ASP A 567 20.44 5.14 -31.97
N HIS A 568 20.77 4.43 -30.87
CA HIS A 568 21.47 4.96 -29.69
C HIS A 568 20.77 6.14 -29.01
N ILE A 569 19.50 6.40 -29.29
CA ILE A 569 18.68 7.42 -28.65
C ILE A 569 17.60 6.71 -27.82
N LEU A 570 17.41 7.11 -26.57
CA LEU A 570 16.39 6.50 -25.73
C LEU A 570 14.99 7.00 -26.13
N GLN A 571 14.16 6.11 -26.68
CA GLN A 571 12.73 6.39 -26.85
C GLN A 571 11.92 5.95 -25.62
N PHE A 572 10.67 6.40 -25.52
CA PHE A 572 9.86 6.17 -24.32
C PHE A 572 9.47 4.70 -24.18
N ALA A 573 9.06 4.05 -25.27
CA ALA A 573 8.79 2.61 -25.32
C ALA A 573 10.04 1.75 -25.09
N GLU A 574 11.25 2.31 -25.03
CA GLU A 574 12.47 1.59 -24.66
C GLU A 574 12.73 1.59 -23.14
N LEU A 575 12.10 2.50 -22.41
CA LEU A 575 12.21 2.66 -20.97
C LEU A 575 11.07 1.95 -20.24
N LYS A 576 11.40 1.04 -19.32
CA LYS A 576 10.46 0.46 -18.34
C LYS A 576 10.77 1.04 -16.98
N LEU A 577 9.76 1.57 -16.30
CA LEU A 577 9.86 1.99 -14.90
C LEU A 577 8.78 1.28 -14.09
N GLY A 578 9.16 0.59 -13.03
CA GLY A 578 8.24 0.00 -12.07
C GLY A 578 7.63 1.03 -11.13
N ALA A 579 6.48 0.72 -10.52
CA ALA A 579 5.84 1.62 -9.56
C ALA A 579 6.73 1.92 -8.35
N ASP A 580 7.55 0.95 -7.94
CA ASP A 580 8.28 1.03 -6.68
C ASP A 580 9.58 1.86 -6.75
N ILE A 581 10.04 2.24 -7.95
CA ILE A 581 11.25 3.07 -8.08
C ILE A 581 10.95 4.57 -8.07
N VAL A 582 9.77 5.02 -8.50
CA VAL A 582 9.51 6.45 -8.76
C VAL A 582 9.87 7.33 -7.55
N MET A 583 9.40 6.98 -6.36
CA MET A 583 9.76 7.70 -5.13
C MET A 583 11.25 7.55 -4.78
N LEU A 584 11.80 6.33 -4.91
CA LEU A 584 13.17 6.02 -4.50
C LEU A 584 14.25 6.66 -5.39
N ALA A 585 13.95 6.91 -6.67
CA ALA A 585 14.84 7.59 -7.61
C ALA A 585 14.59 9.11 -7.68
N THR A 586 13.57 9.64 -7.01
CA THR A 586 13.24 11.08 -7.04
C THR A 586 14.41 11.98 -6.62
N PRO A 587 15.19 11.66 -5.56
CA PRO A 587 16.32 12.50 -5.19
C PRO A 587 17.38 12.56 -6.29
N GLU A 588 17.69 11.43 -6.92
CA GLU A 588 18.60 11.33 -8.06
C GLU A 588 18.07 12.11 -9.29
N LEU A 589 16.78 12.01 -9.60
CA LEU A 589 16.13 12.79 -10.68
C LEU A 589 16.17 14.30 -10.38
N GLY A 590 15.98 14.68 -9.12
CA GLY A 590 16.05 16.06 -8.65
C GLY A 590 17.46 16.62 -8.56
N GLY A 591 18.50 15.80 -8.73
CA GLY A 591 19.90 16.19 -8.53
C GLY A 591 20.24 16.52 -7.08
N LEU A 592 19.55 15.91 -6.12
CA LEU A 592 19.75 16.14 -4.69
C LEU A 592 21.01 15.42 -4.17
N PRO A 593 21.60 15.92 -3.06
CA PRO A 593 22.69 15.22 -2.37
C PRO A 593 22.30 13.80 -1.95
N TYR A 594 23.27 12.89 -1.87
CA TYR A 594 23.02 11.49 -1.53
C TYR A 594 22.44 11.31 -0.12
N VAL A 595 22.68 12.25 0.81
CA VAL A 595 22.00 12.27 2.11
C VAL A 595 20.48 12.26 1.97
N VAL A 596 19.92 12.93 0.95
CA VAL A 596 18.47 12.90 0.69
C VAL A 596 18.04 11.54 0.13
N SER A 597 18.82 10.92 -0.77
CA SER A 597 18.57 9.53 -1.19
C SER A 597 18.59 8.56 0.00
N GLY A 598 19.53 8.74 0.94
CA GLY A 598 19.60 8.00 2.20
C GLY A 598 18.38 8.23 3.09
N LEU A 599 17.91 9.47 3.22
CA LEU A 599 16.69 9.81 3.94
C LEU A 599 15.44 9.20 3.30
N VAL A 600 15.32 9.23 1.96
CA VAL A 600 14.21 8.60 1.22
C VAL A 600 14.18 7.10 1.46
N ALA A 601 15.32 6.44 1.32
CA ALA A 601 15.43 5.02 1.57
C ALA A 601 15.10 4.68 3.04
N ALA A 602 15.63 5.44 4.01
CA ALA A 602 15.29 5.23 5.42
C ALA A 602 13.81 5.53 5.73
N GLY A 603 13.21 6.51 5.07
CA GLY A 603 11.77 6.78 5.11
C GLY A 603 10.96 5.60 4.59
N GLY A 604 11.32 5.06 3.42
CA GLY A 604 10.67 3.87 2.87
C GLY A 604 10.84 2.63 3.75
N LEU A 605 12.01 2.46 4.37
CA LEU A 605 12.24 1.39 5.35
C LEU A 605 11.36 1.60 6.58
N ALA A 606 11.32 2.81 7.13
CA ALA A 606 10.44 3.17 8.24
C ALA A 606 8.96 2.92 7.90
N ALA A 607 8.54 3.21 6.67
CA ALA A 607 7.22 2.90 6.13
C ALA A 607 6.91 1.40 6.28
N ALA A 608 7.77 0.58 5.69
CA ALA A 608 7.56 -0.86 5.63
C ALA A 608 7.67 -1.52 7.01
N LEU A 609 8.67 -1.12 7.83
CA LEU A 609 8.85 -1.61 9.20
C LEU A 609 7.65 -1.25 10.09
N SER A 610 7.14 -0.01 10.01
CA SER A 610 6.06 0.48 10.89
C SER A 610 4.77 -0.30 10.71
N THR A 611 4.36 -0.59 9.47
CA THR A 611 3.18 -1.40 9.17
C THR A 611 3.45 -2.88 9.45
N ALA A 612 4.64 -3.39 9.13
CA ALA A 612 4.99 -4.79 9.44
C ALA A 612 4.90 -5.08 10.95
N ASP A 613 5.37 -4.16 11.80
CA ASP A 613 5.25 -4.25 13.26
C ASP A 613 3.77 -4.35 13.70
N GLY A 614 2.90 -3.46 13.19
CA GLY A 614 1.47 -3.44 13.51
C GLY A 614 0.73 -4.71 13.05
N LEU A 615 1.05 -5.21 11.85
CA LEU A 615 0.47 -6.43 11.29
C LEU A 615 0.94 -7.68 12.03
N LEU A 616 2.23 -7.81 12.33
CA LEU A 616 2.76 -8.93 13.10
C LEU A 616 2.22 -8.95 14.53
N LEU A 617 2.08 -7.78 15.17
CA LEU A 617 1.44 -7.68 16.47
C LEU A 617 -0.03 -8.13 16.40
N THR A 618 -0.75 -7.73 15.36
CA THR A 618 -2.15 -8.17 15.14
C THR A 618 -2.25 -9.69 14.97
N ILE A 619 -1.37 -10.29 14.17
CA ILE A 619 -1.32 -11.74 13.97
C ILE A 619 -0.96 -12.45 15.27
N GLY A 620 0.09 -11.98 15.96
CA GLY A 620 0.53 -12.55 17.24
C GLY A 620 -0.56 -12.49 18.30
N ASN A 621 -1.30 -11.38 18.37
CA ASN A 621 -2.44 -11.22 19.26
C ASN A 621 -3.59 -12.16 18.86
N ALA A 622 -3.96 -12.24 17.57
CA ALA A 622 -5.01 -13.13 17.12
C ALA A 622 -4.69 -14.60 17.43
N LEU A 623 -3.46 -15.05 17.17
CA LEU A 623 -3.04 -16.41 17.47
C LEU A 623 -3.03 -16.67 18.98
N ALA A 624 -2.34 -15.85 19.77
CA ALA A 624 -2.12 -16.13 21.19
C ALA A 624 -3.31 -15.79 22.10
N HIS A 625 -4.06 -14.74 21.77
CA HIS A 625 -5.21 -14.29 22.56
C HIS A 625 -6.51 -14.92 22.10
N ASP A 626 -6.71 -15.16 20.80
CA ASP A 626 -8.00 -15.61 20.27
C ASP A 626 -8.07 -17.11 19.91
N PHE A 627 -6.97 -17.72 19.46
CA PHE A 627 -6.94 -19.16 19.14
C PHE A 627 -6.52 -20.05 20.32
N PHE A 628 -5.45 -19.68 21.05
CA PHE A 628 -4.80 -20.62 21.97
C PHE A 628 -5.30 -20.57 23.43
N TYR A 629 -5.94 -19.49 23.90
CA TYR A 629 -6.30 -19.38 25.32
C TYR A 629 -7.70 -18.80 25.57
N ARG A 630 -8.53 -19.53 26.33
CA ARG A 630 -9.78 -19.03 26.92
C ARG A 630 -9.56 -18.57 28.36
N SER A 631 -10.37 -17.61 28.78
CA SER A 631 -10.37 -16.95 30.08
C SER A 631 -10.24 -17.92 31.26
N GLY A 632 -9.12 -17.79 31.97
CA GLY A 632 -8.93 -18.34 33.30
C GLY A 632 -7.54 -18.94 33.44
N SER A 633 -6.55 -18.17 33.90
CA SER A 633 -5.33 -18.77 34.43
C SER A 633 -4.32 -17.86 35.11
N SER A 634 -3.54 -18.50 35.98
CA SER A 634 -2.45 -17.98 36.81
C SER A 634 -1.40 -17.14 36.05
N GLN A 635 -0.58 -16.38 36.80
CA GLN A 635 0.54 -15.61 36.22
C GLN A 635 1.48 -16.46 35.33
N SER A 636 1.67 -17.75 35.64
CA SER A 636 2.53 -18.66 34.87
C SER A 636 2.03 -18.87 33.44
N GLU A 637 0.71 -18.96 33.26
CA GLU A 637 0.11 -19.09 31.93
C GLU A 637 0.14 -17.79 31.12
N ALA A 638 0.07 -16.64 31.79
CA ALA A 638 0.25 -15.35 31.12
C ALA A 638 1.67 -15.22 30.50
N VAL A 639 2.71 -15.68 31.21
CA VAL A 639 4.08 -15.70 30.70
C VAL A 639 4.24 -16.68 29.54
N ARG A 640 3.69 -17.91 29.66
CA ARG A 640 3.73 -18.91 28.59
C ARG A 640 2.99 -18.45 27.33
N ARG A 641 1.86 -17.74 27.48
CA ARG A 641 1.10 -17.14 26.37
C ARG A 641 1.93 -16.13 25.58
N VAL A 642 2.65 -15.24 26.26
CA VAL A 642 3.55 -14.25 25.61
C VAL A 642 4.74 -14.93 24.93
N MET A 643 5.24 -16.03 25.49
CA MET A 643 6.30 -16.82 24.83
C MET A 643 5.78 -17.49 23.55
N LEU A 644 4.64 -18.16 23.61
CA LEU A 644 4.05 -18.84 22.46
C LEU A 644 3.65 -17.84 21.35
N SER A 645 3.14 -16.67 21.71
CA SER A 645 2.82 -15.59 20.76
C SER A 645 4.06 -15.13 19.98
N LYS A 646 5.21 -15.05 20.66
CA LYS A 646 6.50 -14.66 20.06
C LYS A 646 7.02 -15.74 19.11
N PHE A 647 6.92 -17.02 19.47
CA PHE A 647 7.29 -18.11 18.55
C PHE A 647 6.38 -18.17 17.32
N ALA A 648 5.07 -18.04 17.51
CA ALA A 648 4.11 -18.03 16.41
C ALA A 648 4.36 -16.83 15.47
N LEU A 649 4.63 -15.64 16.04
CA LEU A 649 4.96 -14.45 15.26
C LEU A 649 6.27 -14.63 14.48
N LEU A 650 7.32 -15.21 15.07
CA LEU A 650 8.56 -15.54 14.37
C LEU A 650 8.30 -16.47 13.17
N LEU A 651 7.55 -17.54 13.38
CA LEU A 651 7.24 -18.50 12.33
C LEU A 651 6.46 -17.84 11.18
N VAL A 652 5.44 -17.05 11.49
CA VAL A 652 4.67 -16.32 10.48
C VAL A 652 5.55 -15.32 9.73
N ALA A 653 6.42 -14.61 10.43
CA ALA A 653 7.35 -13.66 9.84
C ALA A 653 8.31 -14.35 8.84
N LEU A 654 8.82 -15.54 9.18
CA LEU A 654 9.67 -16.34 8.28
C LEU A 654 8.91 -16.86 7.06
N ILE A 655 7.66 -17.33 7.24
CA ILE A 655 6.81 -17.75 6.12
C ILE A 655 6.52 -16.56 5.20
N ALA A 656 6.17 -15.39 5.77
CA ALA A 656 5.92 -14.18 4.99
C ALA A 656 7.18 -13.71 4.24
N ALA A 657 8.36 -13.84 4.85
CA ALA A 657 9.63 -13.54 4.19
C ALA A 657 9.92 -14.51 3.02
N TYR A 658 9.64 -15.80 3.18
CA TYR A 658 9.75 -16.78 2.11
C TYR A 658 8.79 -16.48 0.94
N VAL A 659 7.55 -16.10 1.23
CA VAL A 659 6.59 -15.70 0.19
C VAL A 659 7.02 -14.40 -0.47
N ALA A 660 7.49 -13.40 0.28
CA ALA A 660 7.98 -12.15 -0.27
C ALA A 660 9.20 -12.32 -1.18
N ALA A 661 10.10 -13.26 -0.86
CA ALA A 661 11.26 -13.60 -1.68
C ALA A 661 10.88 -14.14 -3.07
N GLN A 662 9.71 -14.76 -3.21
CA GLN A 662 9.20 -15.28 -4.49
C GLN A 662 8.58 -14.20 -5.40
N ARG A 663 8.42 -12.96 -4.92
CA ARG A 663 7.85 -11.83 -5.67
C ARG A 663 6.48 -12.15 -6.31
N PRO A 664 5.47 -12.55 -5.52
CA PRO A 664 4.22 -13.11 -6.05
C PRO A 664 3.33 -12.09 -6.77
N ALA A 665 3.42 -10.80 -6.40
CA ALA A 665 2.66 -9.71 -6.99
C ALA A 665 3.23 -8.35 -6.53
N ASP A 666 2.83 -7.28 -7.22
CA ASP A 666 3.17 -5.90 -6.86
C ASP A 666 2.65 -5.52 -5.47
N ILE A 667 3.37 -4.62 -4.81
CA ILE A 667 3.04 -4.14 -3.46
C ILE A 667 1.60 -3.59 -3.42
N LEU A 668 1.22 -2.72 -4.38
CA LEU A 668 -0.13 -2.13 -4.43
C LEU A 668 -1.23 -3.18 -4.56
N TYR A 669 -1.01 -4.24 -5.34
CA TYR A 669 -1.98 -5.31 -5.53
C TYR A 669 -2.19 -6.10 -4.24
N LEU A 670 -1.11 -6.57 -3.60
CA LEU A 670 -1.17 -7.32 -2.34
C LEU A 670 -1.87 -6.52 -1.23
N VAL A 671 -1.56 -5.23 -1.14
CA VAL A 671 -2.23 -4.35 -0.18
C VAL A 671 -3.70 -4.21 -0.52
N SER A 672 -4.07 -3.89 -1.76
CA SER A 672 -5.48 -3.73 -2.14
C SER A 672 -6.30 -5.01 -1.94
N ALA A 673 -5.71 -6.17 -2.21
CA ALA A 673 -6.30 -7.48 -1.92
C ALA A 673 -6.61 -7.65 -0.42
N SER A 674 -5.68 -7.27 0.46
CA SER A 674 -5.90 -7.34 1.91
C SER A 674 -7.07 -6.46 2.39
N PHE A 675 -7.30 -5.31 1.73
CA PHE A 675 -8.43 -4.42 2.02
C PHE A 675 -9.76 -5.02 1.58
N SER A 676 -9.82 -5.64 0.41
CA SER A 676 -10.98 -6.40 -0.05
C SER A 676 -11.36 -7.51 0.94
N LEU A 677 -10.37 -8.27 1.43
CA LEU A 677 -10.58 -9.33 2.42
C LEU A 677 -11.08 -8.77 3.77
N ALA A 678 -10.43 -7.72 4.29
CA ALA A 678 -10.81 -7.11 5.57
C ALA A 678 -12.20 -6.46 5.50
N GLY A 679 -12.50 -5.75 4.41
CA GLY A 679 -13.79 -5.13 4.18
C GLY A 679 -14.92 -6.15 4.21
N ALA A 680 -14.79 -7.26 3.48
CA ALA A 680 -15.78 -8.31 3.42
C ALA A 680 -15.93 -9.11 4.73
N ALA A 681 -14.83 -9.33 5.46
CA ALA A 681 -14.85 -10.12 6.69
C ALA A 681 -15.46 -9.38 7.89
N PHE A 682 -15.15 -8.07 8.03
CA PHE A 682 -15.43 -7.34 9.26
C PHE A 682 -16.59 -6.36 9.12
N VAL A 683 -16.61 -5.54 8.07
CA VAL A 683 -17.44 -4.33 8.05
C VAL A 683 -18.94 -4.62 8.09
N PRO A 684 -19.52 -5.56 7.29
CA PRO A 684 -20.95 -5.79 7.30
C PRO A 684 -21.49 -6.10 8.70
N VAL A 685 -20.87 -7.08 9.37
CA VAL A 685 -21.31 -7.54 10.68
C VAL A 685 -20.92 -6.57 11.78
N MET A 686 -19.79 -5.88 11.67
CA MET A 686 -19.39 -4.86 12.65
C MET A 686 -20.32 -3.64 12.63
N VAL A 687 -20.62 -3.09 11.44
CA VAL A 687 -21.52 -1.94 11.31
C VAL A 687 -22.93 -2.30 11.74
N LEU A 688 -23.47 -3.43 11.28
CA LEU A 688 -24.79 -3.90 11.73
C LEU A 688 -24.78 -4.21 13.23
N GLY A 689 -23.71 -4.80 13.76
CA GLY A 689 -23.54 -5.06 15.18
C GLY A 689 -23.60 -3.80 16.04
N ILE A 690 -23.00 -2.69 15.58
CA ILE A 690 -22.96 -1.38 16.26
C ILE A 690 -24.32 -0.66 16.19
N PHE A 691 -24.93 -0.59 15.00
CA PHE A 691 -26.08 0.28 14.74
C PHE A 691 -27.44 -0.45 14.71
N TRP A 692 -27.47 -1.78 14.63
CA TRP A 692 -28.69 -2.56 14.50
C TRP A 692 -28.83 -3.61 15.61
N ARG A 693 -29.83 -3.41 16.48
CA ARG A 693 -30.09 -4.30 17.63
C ARG A 693 -30.51 -5.71 17.23
N ARG A 694 -31.11 -5.90 16.04
CA ARG A 694 -31.64 -7.19 15.59
C ARG A 694 -30.58 -8.17 15.10
N THR A 695 -29.33 -7.74 14.93
CA THR A 695 -28.28 -8.64 14.45
C THR A 695 -28.03 -9.77 15.46
N THR A 696 -28.33 -11.00 15.04
CA THR A 696 -28.18 -12.21 15.86
C THR A 696 -26.82 -12.88 15.64
N ARG A 697 -26.45 -13.79 16.55
CA ARG A 697 -25.18 -14.55 16.45
C ARG A 697 -25.11 -15.38 15.17
N VAL A 698 -26.19 -16.07 14.81
CA VAL A 698 -26.24 -16.93 13.62
C VAL A 698 -26.07 -16.09 12.36
N ALA A 699 -26.72 -14.92 12.31
CA ALA A 699 -26.59 -13.99 11.21
C ALA A 699 -25.18 -13.38 11.08
N ALA A 700 -24.52 -13.11 12.21
CA ALA A 700 -23.13 -12.66 12.24
C ALA A 700 -22.20 -13.72 11.65
N VAL A 701 -22.28 -14.97 12.12
CA VAL A 701 -21.44 -16.08 11.61
C VAL A 701 -21.65 -16.32 10.13
N ALA A 702 -22.91 -16.44 9.70
CA ALA A 702 -23.24 -16.70 8.30
C ALA A 702 -22.81 -15.55 7.38
N GLY A 703 -23.00 -14.29 7.80
CA GLY A 703 -22.56 -13.13 7.04
C GLY A 703 -21.05 -13.04 6.89
N MET A 704 -20.29 -13.28 7.98
CA MET A 704 -18.82 -13.29 7.92
C MET A 704 -18.29 -14.39 7.01
N ILE A 705 -18.83 -15.62 7.10
CA ILE A 705 -18.42 -16.75 6.26
C ILE A 705 -18.78 -16.48 4.80
N ALA A 706 -19.99 -16.02 4.52
CA ALA A 706 -20.45 -15.77 3.16
C ALA A 706 -19.65 -14.64 2.51
N GLY A 707 -19.43 -13.52 3.21
CA GLY A 707 -18.69 -12.37 2.68
C GLY A 707 -17.21 -12.69 2.44
N LEU A 708 -16.52 -13.25 3.44
CA LEU A 708 -15.12 -13.63 3.31
C LEU A 708 -14.92 -14.77 2.29
N GLY A 709 -15.77 -15.80 2.36
CA GLY A 709 -15.71 -16.96 1.47
C GLY A 709 -15.90 -16.58 0.00
N LEU A 710 -16.88 -15.72 -0.30
CA LEU A 710 -17.10 -15.24 -1.67
C LEU A 710 -15.93 -14.41 -2.20
N THR A 711 -15.34 -13.57 -1.35
CA THR A 711 -14.17 -12.76 -1.71
C THR A 711 -12.97 -13.66 -2.05
N ILE A 712 -12.66 -14.62 -1.18
CA ILE A 712 -11.57 -15.59 -1.40
C ILE A 712 -11.83 -16.41 -2.66
N TYR A 713 -13.06 -16.91 -2.83
CA TYR A 713 -13.45 -17.69 -3.99
C TYR A 713 -13.22 -16.91 -5.29
N TYR A 714 -13.72 -15.67 -5.36
CA TYR A 714 -13.59 -14.84 -6.56
C TYR A 714 -12.13 -14.49 -6.87
N MET A 715 -11.31 -14.22 -5.85
CA MET A 715 -9.88 -14.00 -6.05
C MET A 715 -9.16 -15.26 -6.52
N ALA A 716 -9.47 -16.42 -5.93
CA ALA A 716 -8.83 -17.68 -6.26
C ALA A 716 -9.18 -18.17 -7.67
N VAL A 717 -10.47 -18.19 -8.04
CA VAL A 717 -10.94 -18.66 -9.36
C VAL A 717 -10.45 -17.78 -10.52
N ASN A 718 -10.05 -16.54 -10.23
CA ASN A 718 -9.47 -15.63 -11.21
C ASN A 718 -7.94 -15.54 -11.14
N ALA A 719 -7.28 -16.29 -10.26
CA ALA A 719 -5.83 -16.41 -10.26
C ALA A 719 -5.36 -17.20 -11.48
N VAL A 720 -4.39 -16.66 -12.23
CA VAL A 720 -3.89 -17.23 -13.50
C VAL A 720 -3.48 -18.69 -13.34
N ALA A 721 -2.69 -19.00 -12.30
CA ALA A 721 -2.23 -20.36 -12.03
C ALA A 721 -3.39 -21.35 -11.82
N LEU A 722 -4.43 -20.95 -11.10
CA LEU A 722 -5.57 -21.82 -10.80
C LEU A 722 -6.46 -22.01 -12.03
N ARG A 723 -6.70 -20.96 -12.82
CA ARG A 723 -7.47 -21.06 -14.07
C ARG A 723 -6.81 -22.01 -15.07
N HIS A 724 -5.49 -21.90 -15.21
CA HIS A 724 -4.73 -22.78 -16.08
C HIS A 724 -4.77 -24.23 -15.58
N ALA A 725 -4.63 -24.45 -14.27
CA ALA A 725 -4.71 -25.79 -13.67
C ALA A 725 -6.11 -26.43 -13.83
N LEU A 726 -7.18 -25.63 -13.80
CA LEU A 726 -8.56 -26.09 -13.95
C LEU A 726 -9.06 -26.11 -15.40
N GLY A 727 -8.24 -25.69 -16.38
CA GLY A 727 -8.63 -25.64 -17.80
C GLY A 727 -9.78 -24.67 -18.10
N LEU A 728 -9.96 -23.62 -17.29
CA LEU A 728 -11.05 -22.66 -17.44
C LEU A 728 -10.76 -21.65 -18.55
N SER A 729 -11.61 -21.62 -19.59
CA SER A 729 -11.54 -20.64 -20.69
C SER A 729 -12.35 -19.36 -20.39
N GLY A 730 -12.03 -18.26 -21.08
CA GLY A 730 -12.66 -16.94 -20.89
C GLY A 730 -12.10 -16.13 -19.72
N THR A 731 -12.67 -14.95 -19.47
CA THR A 731 -12.17 -14.01 -18.45
C THR A 731 -12.50 -14.46 -17.02
N GLY A 732 -13.67 -15.07 -16.80
CA GLY A 732 -14.15 -15.45 -15.45
C GLY A 732 -14.57 -14.26 -14.57
N LEU A 733 -14.49 -13.04 -15.10
CA LEU A 733 -14.75 -11.80 -14.37
C LEU A 733 -16.25 -11.49 -14.35
N TRP A 734 -16.84 -11.46 -13.16
CA TRP A 734 -18.20 -10.97 -12.97
C TRP A 734 -18.26 -9.44 -13.21
N PHE A 735 -19.13 -9.01 -14.12
CA PHE A 735 -19.30 -7.60 -14.50
C PHE A 735 -18.02 -6.89 -14.98
N ASP A 736 -17.03 -7.66 -15.47
CA ASP A 736 -15.69 -7.20 -15.81
C ASP A 736 -14.92 -6.57 -14.63
N ILE A 737 -15.30 -6.88 -13.39
CA ILE A 737 -14.63 -6.36 -12.19
C ILE A 737 -13.35 -7.16 -11.92
N GLN A 738 -12.24 -6.47 -11.67
CA GLN A 738 -10.97 -7.14 -11.42
C GLN A 738 -10.93 -7.82 -10.04
N PRO A 739 -10.18 -8.92 -9.88
CA PRO A 739 -10.11 -9.69 -8.64
C PRO A 739 -9.62 -8.89 -7.43
N VAL A 740 -8.81 -7.85 -7.65
CA VAL A 740 -8.38 -6.92 -6.59
C VAL A 740 -9.55 -6.24 -5.88
N SER A 741 -10.66 -6.07 -6.59
CA SER A 741 -11.91 -5.46 -6.13
C SER A 741 -12.97 -6.47 -5.69
N ALA A 742 -12.58 -7.74 -5.43
CA ALA A 742 -13.49 -8.81 -5.01
C ALA A 742 -14.33 -8.46 -3.77
N GLY A 743 -13.83 -7.56 -2.91
CA GLY A 743 -14.51 -7.10 -1.71
C GLY A 743 -15.89 -6.48 -1.98
N VAL A 744 -16.16 -5.93 -3.17
CA VAL A 744 -17.50 -5.42 -3.52
C VAL A 744 -18.54 -6.51 -3.36
N PHE A 745 -18.28 -7.70 -3.90
CA PHE A 745 -19.21 -8.83 -3.82
C PHE A 745 -19.31 -9.36 -2.38
N GLY A 746 -18.16 -9.54 -1.71
CA GLY A 746 -18.12 -10.06 -0.35
C GLY A 746 -18.82 -9.16 0.67
N VAL A 747 -18.61 -7.85 0.59
CA VAL A 747 -19.27 -6.88 1.47
C VAL A 747 -20.78 -6.89 1.26
N LEU A 748 -21.24 -6.84 0.00
CA LEU A 748 -22.67 -6.86 -0.33
C LEU A 748 -23.33 -8.15 0.14
N VAL A 749 -22.75 -9.31 -0.15
CA VAL A 749 -23.28 -10.60 0.30
C VAL A 749 -23.23 -10.73 1.81
N GLY A 750 -22.18 -10.25 2.47
CA GLY A 750 -22.10 -10.20 3.93
C GLY A 750 -23.25 -9.40 4.54
N PHE A 751 -23.55 -8.21 4.01
CA PHE A 751 -24.69 -7.39 4.46
C PHE A 751 -26.03 -8.09 4.22
N VAL A 752 -26.27 -8.59 3.01
CA VAL A 752 -27.54 -9.24 2.64
C VAL A 752 -27.77 -10.48 3.48
N VAL A 753 -26.78 -11.37 3.61
CA VAL A 753 -26.89 -12.60 4.40
C VAL A 753 -27.12 -12.28 5.88
N THR A 754 -26.39 -11.32 6.45
CA THR A 754 -26.62 -10.92 7.85
C THR A 754 -28.02 -10.33 8.04
N VAL A 755 -28.50 -9.49 7.14
CA VAL A 755 -29.84 -8.90 7.25
C VAL A 755 -30.92 -9.97 7.13
N LEU A 756 -30.88 -10.80 6.09
CA LEU A 756 -31.88 -11.83 5.85
C LEU A 756 -31.94 -12.83 7.02
N ILE A 757 -30.79 -13.34 7.47
CA ILE A 757 -30.77 -14.30 8.58
C ILE A 757 -31.19 -13.64 9.88
N SER A 758 -30.84 -12.37 10.13
CA SER A 758 -31.30 -11.66 11.33
C SER A 758 -32.82 -11.46 11.35
N LEU A 759 -33.45 -11.29 10.19
CA LEU A 759 -34.91 -11.18 10.08
C LEU A 759 -35.62 -12.52 10.21
N LEU A 760 -34.98 -13.61 9.77
CA LEU A 760 -35.53 -14.97 9.83
C LEU A 760 -35.28 -15.65 11.19
N SER A 761 -34.19 -15.31 11.89
CA SER A 761 -33.89 -15.86 13.21
C SER A 761 -34.68 -15.15 14.30
N GLN A 762 -35.33 -15.88 15.20
CA GLN A 762 -35.90 -15.32 16.41
C GLN A 762 -34.80 -14.70 17.27
N GLN A 763 -35.10 -13.57 17.94
CA GLN A 763 -34.17 -13.00 18.92
C GLN A 763 -33.94 -14.03 20.02
N ASP A 764 -32.71 -14.51 20.19
CA ASP A 764 -32.31 -15.18 21.42
C ASP A 764 -32.55 -14.18 22.57
N ALA A 765 -33.62 -14.42 23.33
CA ALA A 765 -34.02 -13.61 24.47
C ALA A 765 -33.08 -13.86 25.64
N SER A 766 -31.83 -13.39 25.57
CA SER A 766 -30.94 -13.28 26.73
C SER A 766 -29.81 -12.28 26.44
N PRO A 767 -29.68 -11.15 27.16
CA PRO A 767 -28.40 -10.46 27.23
C PRO A 767 -27.40 -11.38 27.95
N PRO A 768 -26.14 -11.51 27.49
CA PRO A 768 -25.11 -12.11 28.32
C PRO A 768 -24.87 -11.19 29.52
N GLY A 769 -25.04 -11.72 30.73
CA GLY A 769 -24.69 -11.05 31.98
C GLY A 769 -23.19 -11.05 32.27
#